data_AF-A0A9W8FNI5-F1
#
_entry.id   AF-A0A9W8FNI5-F1
#
_cell.length_a   1.000
_cell.length_b   1.000
_cell.length_c   1.000
_cell.angle_alpha   90.00
_cell.angle_beta   90.00
_cell.angle_gamma   90.00
#
_symmetry.space_group_name_H-M   'P 1'
#
loop_
_entity.id
_entity.type
_entity.pdbx_description
1 polymer ?
#
loop_
_entity_poly.entity_id
_entity_poly.type
_entity_poly.pdbx_seq_one_letter_code
_entity_poly.pdbx_strand_id
1 'polypeptide(L)'
;MFRQIIQRGPRSALCMSVRRYADSSAAEATQTIHARLKQDLKTAMRAKEKARLTVVKGILSDILYVEKNPSTGASFSRDSDADVAGVIQRGIKQRNDSIQSYRDGGRQDLVDVEETELQILESYLPKQLSSEQIEARVKEVVERLGVSGIKAMGMVMREVDISPALAPKSRVAEQQDSDLALKAWENASIPLNANTPEKTDISTDGQTYITTLANGLRVVSECSPGHFTALGVYVDAGSRYEDRQSAGSAHLMDRLAFRNSERLSSAESMTVIERLGGSIMSSSSRECIMYQAAVFPHDVPTALRLLAETTLRPRFLPEDIEELRMAVPWEIQDVESKPEMFLPEKLHETAFQTGTLGNPLLCPVSQLSTLTPESLHAYHKQWYRPERIVVAAVGMDHESLVRLCKDNGYADLEGSPSAGKGKMSHIAGSQNNTGFRSGAVYTGGTWFDYKPDMDFTQVYLGFKSSGVDDERRLYLYATLQMLLGGGGSFSAGGPGKGMYSRLYTRVLNQHAWIESCVAFHHCYTDAGLFGVSASCGPRNEYALLDVIATELEAVASGKRRLSLRSSMRRPYSSQEGPTSIEIRRAKNQLKSNLLMNLESRMVQLEDLGRQVQVSGRKISADTMIHHIESITIDEIAAVARELLESPATLLAQGYIEGIEKFYPQVATNHGIKI
;
A
#
# COMPACT_ATOMS: atom_id res chain seq x y z
N MET A 1 -8.65 14.42 53.69
CA MET A 1 -10.04 14.94 53.60
C MET A 1 -10.60 14.45 52.27
N PHE A 2 -11.59 13.57 52.09
CA PHE A 2 -12.68 12.96 52.87
C PHE A 2 -13.12 11.71 52.04
N ARG A 3 -12.87 10.46 52.47
CA ARG A 3 -13.78 9.50 53.14
C ARG A 3 -15.17 9.25 52.51
N GLN A 4 -15.34 7.99 52.05
CA GLN A 4 -16.44 7.00 52.23
C GLN A 4 -17.91 7.47 52.26
N ILE A 5 -18.85 6.63 51.74
CA ILE A 5 -19.95 5.96 52.50
C ILE A 5 -21.03 5.31 51.55
N ILE A 6 -21.18 3.97 51.56
CA ILE A 6 -22.36 3.15 52.01
C ILE A 6 -23.36 2.82 50.86
N GLN A 7 -23.72 1.56 50.53
CA GLN A 7 -24.58 0.63 51.30
C GLN A 7 -24.37 -0.87 51.01
N ARG A 8 -24.58 -1.67 52.07
CA ARG A 8 -24.66 -3.15 52.14
C ARG A 8 -26.12 -3.64 52.10
N GLY A 9 -26.33 -4.89 51.70
CA GLY A 9 -27.47 -5.75 52.07
C GLY A 9 -27.35 -7.16 51.42
N PRO A 10 -28.02 -8.22 51.93
CA PRO A 10 -27.50 -9.08 53.01
C PRO A 10 -27.34 -10.60 52.65
N ARG A 11 -26.78 -11.35 53.62
CA ARG A 11 -26.57 -12.82 53.66
C ARG A 11 -27.78 -13.61 54.22
N SER A 12 -27.99 -14.84 53.74
CA SER A 12 -28.56 -16.04 54.43
C SER A 12 -28.33 -17.27 53.53
N ALA A 13 -27.57 -18.34 53.82
CA ALA A 13 -27.55 -19.34 54.89
C ALA A 13 -28.79 -20.28 54.91
N LEU A 14 -28.68 -21.53 54.41
CA LEU A 14 -28.82 -22.77 55.19
C LEU A 14 -28.59 -24.08 54.39
N CYS A 15 -27.89 -24.98 55.09
CA CYS A 15 -27.64 -26.42 54.96
C CYS A 15 -28.82 -27.33 54.48
N MET A 16 -28.54 -28.38 53.68
CA MET A 16 -28.77 -29.77 54.10
C MET A 16 -28.14 -30.83 53.17
N SER A 17 -27.59 -31.85 53.83
CA SER A 17 -26.88 -33.03 53.36
C SER A 17 -27.77 -34.12 52.76
N VAL A 18 -27.26 -34.86 51.77
CA VAL A 18 -27.62 -36.27 51.54
C VAL A 18 -26.33 -37.08 51.32
N ARG A 19 -26.05 -37.99 52.25
CA ARG A 19 -25.06 -39.07 52.10
C ARG A 19 -25.65 -40.18 51.22
N ARG A 20 -24.87 -40.75 50.30
CA ARG A 20 -24.81 -42.21 50.07
C ARG A 20 -23.42 -42.65 49.61
N TYR A 21 -22.88 -43.56 50.44
CA TYR A 21 -22.06 -44.74 50.19
C TYR A 21 -20.78 -44.67 49.34
N ALA A 22 -19.73 -45.13 50.00
CA ALA A 22 -18.41 -45.44 49.49
C ALA A 22 -18.44 -46.60 48.50
N ASP A 23 -17.57 -46.52 47.49
CA ASP A 23 -16.85 -47.68 46.97
C ASP A 23 -15.36 -47.45 47.22
N SER A 24 -14.80 -48.35 48.02
CA SER A 24 -13.38 -48.47 48.31
C SER A 24 -12.72 -49.34 47.24
N SER A 25 -11.89 -48.76 46.38
CA SER A 25 -10.82 -49.48 45.68
C SER A 25 -9.48 -48.89 46.09
N ALA A 26 -8.59 -49.74 46.57
CA ALA A 26 -7.30 -49.41 47.17
C ALA A 26 -6.46 -48.45 46.31
N ALA A 27 -6.10 -47.30 46.88
CA ALA A 27 -5.12 -46.38 46.32
C ALA A 27 -3.71 -46.87 46.67
N GLU A 28 -2.92 -47.25 45.67
CA GLU A 28 -1.47 -47.17 45.78
C GLU A 28 -1.11 -45.68 45.91
N ALA A 29 -0.46 -45.32 47.02
CA ALA A 29 -0.02 -43.95 47.23
C ALA A 29 1.10 -43.60 46.25
N THR A 30 0.76 -42.94 45.14
CA THR A 30 1.72 -42.42 44.17
C THR A 30 2.61 -41.38 44.84
N GLN A 31 3.92 -41.65 44.89
CA GLN A 31 4.90 -40.73 45.47
C GLN A 31 5.01 -39.46 44.61
N THR A 32 4.95 -38.27 45.22
CA THR A 32 5.06 -36.99 44.51
C THR A 32 6.43 -36.83 43.83
N ILE A 33 6.49 -36.06 42.74
CA ILE A 33 7.71 -35.82 41.95
C ILE A 33 8.83 -35.25 42.85
N HIS A 34 8.50 -34.31 43.73
CA HIS A 34 9.46 -33.73 44.69
C HIS A 34 9.98 -34.76 45.71
N ALA A 35 9.14 -35.69 46.18
CA ALA A 35 9.58 -36.78 47.06
C ALA A 35 10.49 -37.77 46.31
N ARG A 36 10.19 -38.06 45.04
CA ARG A 36 11.01 -38.90 44.16
C ARG A 36 12.38 -38.26 43.88
N LEU A 37 12.44 -36.96 43.58
CA LEU A 37 13.69 -36.21 43.41
C LEU A 37 14.58 -36.26 44.66
N LYS A 38 13.99 -36.13 45.86
CA LYS A 38 14.75 -36.25 47.14
C LYS A 38 15.29 -37.66 47.38
N GLN A 39 14.53 -38.68 46.98
CA GLN A 39 14.97 -40.07 47.09
C GLN A 39 16.09 -40.36 46.09
N ASP A 40 15.93 -39.96 44.84
CA ASP A 40 16.92 -40.14 43.78
C ASP A 40 18.22 -39.38 44.05
N LEU A 41 18.16 -38.22 44.71
CA LEU A 41 19.36 -37.53 45.20
C LEU A 41 20.18 -38.43 46.15
N LYS A 42 19.52 -39.07 47.12
CA LYS A 42 20.19 -39.98 48.08
C LYS A 42 20.75 -41.22 47.38
N THR A 43 20.01 -41.76 46.41
CA THR A 43 20.43 -42.94 45.64
C THR A 43 21.63 -42.61 44.75
N ALA A 44 21.59 -41.50 44.02
CA ALA A 44 22.69 -41.02 43.17
C ALA A 44 23.95 -40.70 43.98
N MET A 45 23.80 -40.15 45.20
CA MET A 45 24.92 -39.94 46.13
C MET A 45 25.61 -41.25 46.54
N ARG A 46 24.84 -42.32 46.78
CA ARG A 46 25.38 -43.64 47.14
C ARG A 46 26.00 -44.36 45.94
N ALA A 47 25.39 -44.23 44.77
CA ALA A 47 25.83 -44.85 43.51
C ALA A 47 26.97 -44.09 42.80
N LYS A 48 27.32 -42.87 43.27
CA LYS A 48 28.31 -41.97 42.66
C LYS A 48 28.00 -41.60 41.20
N GLU A 49 26.72 -41.53 40.83
CA GLU A 49 26.25 -41.10 39.51
C GLU A 49 26.39 -39.57 39.36
N LYS A 50 27.53 -39.11 38.84
CA LYS A 50 27.85 -37.68 38.76
C LYS A 50 26.83 -36.85 37.97
N ALA A 51 26.40 -37.33 36.80
CA ALA A 51 25.45 -36.60 35.94
C ALA A 51 24.08 -36.42 36.61
N ARG A 52 23.48 -37.52 37.10
CA ARG A 52 22.18 -37.50 37.79
C ARG A 52 22.22 -36.68 39.08
N LEU A 53 23.33 -36.73 39.82
CA LEU A 53 23.51 -35.95 41.03
C LEU A 53 23.54 -34.44 40.76
N THR A 54 24.22 -34.00 39.70
CA THR A 54 24.26 -32.58 39.29
C THR A 54 22.88 -32.08 38.89
N VAL A 55 22.18 -32.82 38.02
CA VAL A 55 20.85 -32.47 37.50
C VAL A 55 19.80 -32.40 38.61
N VAL A 56 19.69 -33.45 39.43
CA VAL A 56 18.69 -33.52 40.52
C VAL A 56 18.94 -32.44 41.58
N LYS A 57 20.21 -32.14 41.90
CA LYS A 57 20.57 -31.07 42.83
C LYS A 57 20.25 -29.68 42.28
N GLY A 58 20.45 -29.47 40.98
CA GLY A 58 20.06 -28.24 40.28
C GLY A 58 18.55 -28.00 40.38
N ILE A 59 17.74 -28.96 39.94
CA ILE A 59 16.27 -28.84 39.97
C ILE A 59 15.72 -28.66 41.39
N LEU A 60 16.25 -29.39 42.39
CA LEU A 60 15.84 -29.18 43.78
C LEU A 60 16.17 -27.76 44.28
N SER A 61 17.25 -27.16 43.79
CA SER A 61 17.62 -25.78 44.11
C SER A 61 16.68 -24.78 43.42
N ASP A 62 16.29 -25.03 42.18
CA ASP A 62 15.35 -24.21 41.42
C ASP A 62 13.94 -24.25 42.03
N ILE A 63 13.48 -25.42 42.48
CA ILE A 63 12.21 -25.58 43.22
C ILE A 63 12.23 -24.72 44.50
N LEU A 64 13.33 -24.79 45.27
CA LEU A 64 13.51 -24.00 46.49
C LEU A 64 13.58 -22.49 46.21
N TYR A 65 14.17 -22.09 45.08
CA TYR A 65 14.24 -20.69 44.67
C TYR A 65 12.85 -20.13 44.33
N VAL A 66 12.06 -20.87 43.56
CA VAL A 66 10.70 -20.49 43.17
C VAL A 66 9.75 -20.47 44.37
N GLU A 67 9.91 -21.41 45.32
CA GLU A 67 9.17 -21.42 46.58
C GLU A 67 9.45 -20.17 47.43
N LYS A 68 10.70 -19.68 47.43
CA LYS A 68 11.10 -18.50 48.22
C LYS A 68 10.78 -17.18 47.54
N ASN A 69 10.70 -17.15 46.21
CA ASN A 69 10.50 -15.94 45.40
C ASN A 69 9.29 -16.07 44.46
N PRO A 70 8.04 -16.03 44.97
CA PRO A 70 6.86 -16.13 44.14
C PRO A 70 6.67 -14.86 43.28
N SER A 71 6.76 -15.00 41.95
CA SER A 71 6.39 -13.94 41.00
C SER A 71 4.87 -13.92 40.79
N THR A 72 4.26 -12.73 40.96
CA THR A 72 2.87 -12.38 40.62
C THR A 72 1.78 -13.39 41.05
N GLY A 73 1.28 -13.23 42.29
CA GLY A 73 -0.09 -13.62 42.68
C GLY A 73 -0.48 -15.11 42.74
N ALA A 74 0.35 -16.05 42.30
CA ALA A 74 0.08 -17.49 42.37
C ALA A 74 0.82 -18.19 43.52
N SER A 75 0.11 -19.05 44.26
CA SER A 75 0.65 -19.85 45.37
C SER A 75 1.39 -21.08 44.82
N PHE A 76 2.72 -21.06 44.78
CA PHE A 76 3.54 -22.23 44.45
C PHE A 76 3.63 -23.21 45.62
N SER A 77 3.37 -24.50 45.39
CA SER A 77 3.57 -25.55 46.40
C SER A 77 4.51 -26.64 45.90
N ARG A 78 5.58 -26.93 46.66
CA ARG A 78 6.51 -28.04 46.39
C ARG A 78 5.89 -29.43 46.53
N ASP A 79 4.68 -29.52 47.11
CA ASP A 79 3.93 -30.76 47.25
C ASP A 79 2.90 -30.93 46.10
N SER A 80 2.80 -29.94 45.19
CA SER A 80 2.02 -30.00 43.96
C SER A 80 2.88 -30.51 42.80
N ASP A 81 2.55 -31.67 42.25
CA ASP A 81 3.26 -32.24 41.10
C ASP A 81 3.16 -31.34 39.84
N ALA A 82 2.06 -30.57 39.70
CA ALA A 82 1.90 -29.62 38.59
C ALA A 82 2.88 -28.45 38.68
N ASP A 83 3.11 -27.94 39.89
CA ASP A 83 4.02 -26.81 40.13
C ASP A 83 5.48 -27.25 39.94
N VAL A 84 5.83 -28.43 40.47
CA VAL A 84 7.15 -29.04 40.34
C VAL A 84 7.44 -29.40 38.88
N ALA A 85 6.46 -29.94 38.14
CA ALA A 85 6.59 -30.20 36.71
C ALA A 85 6.87 -28.92 35.91
N GLY A 86 6.27 -27.79 36.27
CA GLY A 86 6.55 -26.49 35.65
C GLY A 86 8.00 -26.02 35.84
N VAL A 87 8.64 -26.36 36.96
CA VAL A 87 10.07 -26.09 37.19
C VAL A 87 10.94 -26.99 36.31
N ILE A 88 10.62 -28.29 36.25
CA ILE A 88 11.35 -29.27 35.43
C ILE A 88 11.26 -28.90 33.95
N GLN A 89 10.09 -28.45 33.47
CA GLN A 89 9.92 -28.01 32.08
C GLN A 89 10.74 -26.78 31.71
N ARG A 90 10.93 -25.83 32.64
CA ARG A 90 11.87 -24.71 32.42
C ARG A 90 13.30 -25.21 32.30
N GLY A 91 13.66 -26.19 33.14
CA GLY A 91 14.92 -26.92 33.03
C GLY A 91 15.10 -27.53 31.63
N ILE A 92 14.14 -28.31 31.17
CA ILE A 92 14.13 -28.96 29.84
C ILE A 92 14.28 -27.94 28.71
N LYS A 93 13.53 -26.84 28.74
CA LYS A 93 13.62 -25.77 27.74
C LYS A 93 15.04 -25.21 27.66
N GLN A 94 15.63 -24.86 28.81
CA GLN A 94 16.99 -24.34 28.86
C GLN A 94 18.02 -25.30 28.26
N ARG A 95 17.85 -26.62 28.43
CA ARG A 95 18.76 -27.64 27.85
C ARG A 95 18.56 -27.77 26.34
N ASN A 96 17.32 -27.75 25.85
CA ASN A 96 17.05 -27.74 24.40
C ASN A 96 17.64 -26.49 23.72
N ASP A 97 17.50 -25.32 24.33
CA ASP A 97 18.09 -24.07 23.82
C ASP A 97 19.64 -24.15 23.79
N SER A 98 20.25 -24.72 24.85
CA SER A 98 21.70 -24.98 24.90
C SER A 98 22.15 -26.00 23.83
N ILE A 99 21.41 -27.11 23.65
CA ILE A 99 21.71 -28.14 22.64
C ILE A 99 21.71 -27.53 21.25
N GLN A 100 20.70 -26.72 20.92
CA GLN A 100 20.62 -26.04 19.63
C GLN A 100 21.82 -25.10 19.44
N SER A 101 22.14 -24.28 20.44
CA SER A 101 23.28 -23.38 20.40
C SER A 101 24.63 -24.11 20.26
N TYR A 102 24.80 -25.28 20.89
CA TYR A 102 26.03 -26.08 20.78
C TYR A 102 26.14 -26.84 19.46
N ARG A 103 25.02 -27.28 18.87
CA ARG A 103 24.97 -27.84 17.52
C ARG A 103 25.36 -26.79 16.47
N ASP A 104 24.79 -25.59 16.57
CA ASP A 104 25.10 -24.48 15.67
C ASP A 104 26.58 -24.06 15.79
N GLY A 105 27.18 -24.25 16.97
CA GLY A 105 28.61 -24.02 17.24
C GLY A 105 29.54 -25.21 16.96
N GLY A 106 29.05 -26.35 16.45
CA GLY A 106 29.85 -27.54 16.13
C GLY A 106 30.48 -28.27 17.33
N ARG A 107 29.94 -28.10 18.54
CA ARG A 107 30.48 -28.66 19.79
C ARG A 107 29.74 -29.92 20.25
N GLN A 108 29.98 -31.03 19.55
CA GLN A 108 29.28 -32.31 19.83
C GLN A 108 29.56 -32.85 21.25
N ASP A 109 30.74 -32.56 21.81
CA ASP A 109 31.13 -32.93 23.17
C ASP A 109 30.19 -32.37 24.25
N LEU A 110 29.65 -31.16 24.03
CA LEU A 110 28.70 -30.51 24.93
C LEU A 110 27.26 -30.93 24.65
N VAL A 111 26.93 -31.21 23.39
CA VAL A 111 25.62 -31.74 22.98
C VAL A 111 25.35 -33.07 23.68
N ASP A 112 26.30 -34.00 23.67
CA ASP A 112 26.13 -35.33 24.27
C ASP A 112 25.90 -35.24 25.80
N VAL A 113 26.53 -34.27 26.47
CA VAL A 113 26.35 -34.01 27.90
C VAL A 113 24.94 -33.47 28.18
N GLU A 114 24.53 -32.44 27.44
CA GLU A 114 23.20 -31.83 27.60
C GLU A 114 22.06 -32.80 27.24
N GLU A 115 22.25 -33.66 26.23
CA GLU A 115 21.29 -34.72 25.87
C GLU A 115 21.15 -35.77 26.99
N THR A 116 22.25 -36.12 27.65
CA THR A 116 22.23 -37.03 28.81
C THR A 116 21.46 -36.40 29.98
N GLU A 117 21.68 -35.11 30.25
CA GLU A 117 20.97 -34.38 31.30
C GLU A 117 19.48 -34.21 30.98
N LEU A 118 19.14 -33.96 29.72
CA LEU A 118 17.77 -33.85 29.21
C LEU A 118 16.98 -35.14 29.46
N GLN A 119 17.55 -36.31 29.12
CA GLN A 119 16.91 -37.61 29.36
C GLN A 119 16.61 -37.85 30.85
N ILE A 120 17.49 -37.39 31.74
CA ILE A 120 17.27 -37.49 33.19
C ILE A 120 16.08 -36.64 33.61
N LEU A 121 15.96 -35.40 33.11
CA LEU A 121 14.83 -34.51 33.42
C LEU A 121 13.50 -35.04 32.89
N GLU A 122 13.50 -35.56 31.66
CA GLU A 122 12.30 -36.12 31.03
C GLU A 122 11.77 -37.35 31.78
N SER A 123 12.64 -38.13 32.44
CA SER A 123 12.24 -39.30 33.22
C SER A 123 11.33 -38.98 34.44
N TYR A 124 11.27 -37.71 34.84
CA TYR A 124 10.41 -37.23 35.93
C TYR A 124 9.07 -36.66 35.45
N LEU A 125 8.85 -36.54 34.14
CA LEU A 125 7.59 -36.06 33.55
C LEU A 125 6.83 -37.20 32.86
N PRO A 126 5.48 -37.16 32.82
CA PRO A 126 4.71 -38.05 31.96
C PRO A 126 5.00 -37.77 30.48
N LYS A 127 4.74 -38.75 29.60
CA LYS A 127 4.92 -38.62 28.15
C LYS A 127 4.12 -37.40 27.64
N GLN A 128 4.82 -36.42 27.07
CA GLN A 128 4.19 -35.19 26.60
C GLN A 128 3.23 -35.45 25.43
N LEU A 129 2.19 -34.62 25.33
CA LEU A 129 1.28 -34.64 24.18
C LEU A 129 2.01 -34.17 22.92
N SER A 130 1.69 -34.79 21.79
CA SER A 130 2.13 -34.30 20.48
C SER A 130 1.41 -32.99 20.11
N SER A 131 2.00 -32.19 19.22
CA SER A 131 1.41 -30.91 18.79
C SER A 131 0.00 -31.11 18.19
N GLU A 132 -0.21 -32.20 17.45
CA GLU A 132 -1.51 -32.57 16.87
C GLU A 132 -2.58 -32.87 17.94
N GLN A 133 -2.18 -33.52 19.04
CA GLN A 133 -3.10 -33.83 20.14
C GLN A 133 -3.47 -32.58 20.95
N ILE A 134 -2.57 -31.62 21.06
CA ILE A 134 -2.82 -30.33 21.71
C ILE A 134 -3.79 -29.51 20.84
N GLU A 135 -3.56 -29.46 19.54
CA GLU A 135 -4.42 -28.75 18.58
C GLU A 135 -5.85 -29.30 18.58
N ALA A 136 -6.00 -30.64 18.54
CA ALA A 136 -7.31 -31.28 18.60
C ALA A 136 -8.10 -30.90 19.86
N ARG A 137 -7.41 -30.79 21.00
CA ARG A 137 -8.06 -30.48 22.28
C ARG A 137 -8.41 -29.00 22.41
N VAL A 138 -7.58 -28.11 21.87
CA VAL A 138 -7.88 -26.67 21.79
C VAL A 138 -9.08 -26.44 20.86
N LYS A 139 -9.12 -27.12 19.72
CA LYS A 139 -10.22 -27.03 18.75
C LYS A 139 -11.56 -27.44 19.35
N GLU A 140 -11.60 -28.55 20.09
CA GLU A 140 -12.80 -29.02 20.78
C GLU A 140 -13.31 -28.02 21.84
N VAL A 141 -12.40 -27.37 22.57
CA VAL A 141 -12.78 -26.36 23.57
C VAL A 141 -13.34 -25.09 22.91
N VAL A 142 -12.76 -24.67 21.78
CA VAL A 142 -13.24 -23.52 21.01
C VAL A 142 -14.62 -23.81 20.40
N GLU A 143 -14.81 -24.99 19.79
CA GLU A 143 -16.10 -25.42 19.24
C GLU A 143 -17.18 -25.49 20.33
N ARG A 144 -16.83 -25.99 21.51
CA ARG A 144 -17.75 -26.09 22.65
C ARG A 144 -18.13 -24.73 23.23
N LEU A 145 -17.20 -23.77 23.26
CA LEU A 145 -17.45 -22.43 23.82
C LEU A 145 -18.10 -21.48 22.81
N GLY A 146 -17.98 -21.74 21.51
CA GLY A 146 -18.59 -20.90 20.46
C GLY A 146 -18.08 -19.47 20.46
N VAL A 147 -16.84 -19.26 20.94
CA VAL A 147 -16.25 -17.93 21.13
C VAL A 147 -15.17 -17.62 20.09
N SER A 148 -15.10 -16.36 19.65
CA SER A 148 -14.12 -15.87 18.67
C SER A 148 -13.46 -14.56 19.15
N GLY A 149 -12.18 -14.38 18.83
CA GLY A 149 -11.42 -13.14 19.08
C GLY A 149 -10.61 -13.10 20.39
N ILE A 150 -9.70 -12.12 20.49
CA ILE A 150 -8.63 -12.04 21.52
C ILE A 150 -9.17 -11.98 22.96
N LYS A 151 -10.34 -11.36 23.20
CA LYS A 151 -10.95 -11.31 24.54
C LYS A 151 -11.49 -12.66 25.02
N ALA A 152 -11.84 -13.56 24.09
CA ALA A 152 -12.26 -14.92 24.40
C ALA A 152 -11.08 -15.87 24.68
N MET A 153 -9.86 -15.47 24.29
CA MET A 153 -8.63 -16.26 24.47
C MET A 153 -8.35 -16.60 25.93
N GLY A 154 -8.60 -15.64 26.85
CA GLY A 154 -8.46 -15.87 28.29
C GLY A 154 -9.48 -16.86 28.86
N MET A 155 -10.63 -17.04 28.19
CA MET A 155 -11.66 -18.01 28.58
C MET A 155 -11.30 -19.41 28.07
N VAL A 156 -10.83 -19.53 26.83
CA VAL A 156 -10.33 -20.79 26.26
C VAL A 156 -9.17 -21.33 27.09
N MET A 157 -8.21 -20.48 27.47
CA MET A 157 -7.06 -20.88 28.30
C MET A 157 -7.44 -21.31 29.73
N ARG A 158 -8.58 -20.87 30.24
CA ARG A 158 -9.10 -21.31 31.55
C ARG A 158 -9.77 -22.68 31.46
N GLU A 159 -10.29 -23.03 30.29
CA GLU A 159 -11.11 -24.22 30.04
C GLU A 159 -10.31 -25.37 29.39
N VAL A 160 -9.18 -25.06 28.75
CA VAL A 160 -8.20 -26.06 28.28
C VAL A 160 -7.50 -26.65 29.50
N ASP A 161 -8.06 -27.74 30.01
CA ASP A 161 -7.54 -28.50 31.16
C ASP A 161 -6.34 -29.39 30.75
N ILE A 162 -5.24 -28.76 30.33
CA ILE A 162 -3.97 -29.44 30.09
C ILE A 162 -3.06 -29.14 31.26
N SER A 163 -2.78 -30.16 32.08
CA SER A 163 -1.83 -30.06 33.18
C SER A 163 -0.46 -29.61 32.64
N PRO A 164 0.25 -28.69 33.34
CA PRO A 164 1.62 -28.34 33.02
C PRO A 164 2.54 -29.55 32.91
N ALA A 165 2.22 -30.70 33.53
CA ALA A 165 3.01 -31.92 33.37
C ALA A 165 2.93 -32.55 31.97
N LEU A 166 1.86 -32.30 31.19
CA LEU A 166 1.60 -32.92 29.88
C LEU A 166 2.01 -32.02 28.70
N ALA A 167 1.93 -30.69 28.85
CA ALA A 167 2.47 -29.73 27.90
C ALA A 167 2.76 -28.37 28.58
N PRO A 168 3.86 -27.68 28.24
CA PRO A 168 4.14 -26.35 28.78
C PRO A 168 3.16 -25.32 28.22
N LYS A 169 2.73 -24.37 29.06
CA LYS A 169 1.77 -23.31 28.68
C LYS A 169 2.22 -22.49 27.47
N SER A 170 3.52 -22.31 27.26
CA SER A 170 4.06 -21.61 26.09
C SER A 170 3.83 -22.38 24.78
N ARG A 171 3.93 -23.73 24.79
CA ARG A 171 3.70 -24.56 23.62
C ARG A 171 2.22 -24.65 23.26
N VAL A 172 1.34 -24.57 24.26
CA VAL A 172 -0.10 -24.45 24.04
C VAL A 172 -0.44 -23.08 23.43
N ALA A 173 0.24 -22.01 23.83
CA ALA A 173 0.06 -20.66 23.28
C ALA A 173 0.67 -20.49 21.86
N GLU A 174 1.85 -21.06 21.59
CA GLU A 174 2.52 -20.98 20.27
C GLU A 174 1.71 -21.65 19.16
N GLN A 175 0.95 -22.72 19.45
CA GLN A 175 0.07 -23.37 18.47
C GLN A 175 -1.23 -22.57 18.22
N GLN A 176 -1.50 -21.51 19.00
CA GLN A 176 -2.73 -20.71 18.95
C GLN A 176 -2.56 -19.37 18.22
N ASP A 177 -1.39 -18.73 18.32
CA ASP A 177 -1.20 -17.34 17.86
C ASP A 177 -1.01 -17.17 16.34
N SER A 178 -0.33 -18.09 15.64
CA SER A 178 0.00 -17.87 14.22
C SER A 178 -0.99 -18.46 13.21
N ASP A 179 -1.68 -19.55 13.57
CA ASP A 179 -2.42 -20.35 12.57
C ASP A 179 -3.94 -20.40 12.82
N LEU A 180 -4.37 -20.35 14.09
CA LEU A 180 -5.78 -20.45 14.47
C LEU A 180 -6.52 -19.11 14.40
N ALA A 181 -5.88 -17.98 14.75
CA ALA A 181 -6.48 -16.65 14.59
C ALA A 181 -6.70 -16.30 13.10
N LEU A 182 -5.73 -16.64 12.26
CA LEU A 182 -5.81 -16.53 10.80
C LEU A 182 -6.83 -17.51 10.21
N LYS A 183 -6.86 -18.79 10.62
CA LYS A 183 -7.92 -19.74 10.19
C LYS A 183 -9.30 -19.35 10.68
N ALA A 184 -9.47 -18.73 11.85
CA ALA A 184 -10.76 -18.22 12.32
C ALA A 184 -11.18 -16.94 11.57
N TRP A 185 -10.20 -16.12 11.16
CA TRP A 185 -10.41 -14.97 10.29
C TRP A 185 -10.80 -15.43 8.86
N GLU A 186 -10.17 -16.47 8.31
CA GLU A 186 -10.49 -17.08 7.02
C GLU A 186 -11.82 -17.86 7.02
N ASN A 187 -12.10 -18.62 8.08
CA ASN A 187 -13.28 -19.48 8.22
C ASN A 187 -14.49 -18.78 8.84
N ALA A 188 -14.43 -17.45 9.07
CA ALA A 188 -15.62 -16.64 9.32
C ALA A 188 -16.50 -16.71 8.07
N SER A 189 -17.33 -17.76 8.02
CA SER A 189 -18.15 -18.12 6.88
C SER A 189 -19.03 -16.93 6.54
N ILE A 190 -18.76 -16.36 5.37
CA ILE A 190 -19.59 -15.35 4.73
C ILE A 190 -20.94 -16.04 4.46
N PRO A 191 -22.03 -15.66 5.14
CA PRO A 191 -23.32 -16.25 4.86
C PRO A 191 -23.77 -15.80 3.46
N LEU A 192 -23.77 -16.73 2.52
CA LEU A 192 -24.33 -16.57 1.17
C LEU A 192 -25.84 -16.36 1.25
N ASN A 193 -26.27 -15.14 1.57
CA ASN A 193 -27.65 -14.74 1.42
C ASN A 193 -27.85 -14.16 0.01
N ALA A 194 -28.41 -15.00 -0.87
CA ALA A 194 -28.99 -14.55 -2.11
C ALA A 194 -30.22 -13.68 -1.79
N ASN A 195 -30.18 -12.39 -2.15
CA ASN A 195 -31.27 -11.75 -2.91
C ASN A 195 -31.02 -10.27 -3.24
N THR A 196 -31.07 -10.01 -4.55
CA THR A 196 -31.89 -9.05 -5.31
C THR A 196 -31.00 -8.53 -6.44
N PRO A 197 -31.34 -8.73 -7.72
CA PRO A 197 -30.53 -8.21 -8.81
C PRO A 197 -30.63 -6.69 -8.78
N GLU A 198 -29.62 -6.03 -8.22
CA GLU A 198 -29.37 -4.61 -8.48
C GLU A 198 -29.07 -4.46 -9.98
N LYS A 199 -29.46 -3.33 -10.56
CA LYS A 199 -29.25 -3.10 -11.99
C LYS A 199 -27.75 -3.08 -12.27
N THR A 200 -27.26 -4.15 -12.89
CA THR A 200 -25.93 -4.22 -13.47
C THR A 200 -26.00 -3.61 -14.87
N ASP A 201 -25.33 -2.47 -15.03
CA ASP A 201 -25.09 -1.90 -16.35
C ASP A 201 -23.93 -2.66 -16.99
N ILE A 202 -24.12 -3.08 -18.24
CA ILE A 202 -23.05 -3.69 -19.04
C ILE A 202 -22.48 -2.59 -19.93
N SER A 203 -21.16 -2.42 -19.88
CA SER A 203 -20.44 -1.48 -20.76
C SER A 203 -20.68 -1.84 -22.22
N THR A 204 -20.52 -0.85 -23.09
CA THR A 204 -20.64 -0.97 -24.55
C THR A 204 -19.69 -2.01 -25.18
N ASP A 205 -18.64 -2.46 -24.47
CA ASP A 205 -17.74 -3.54 -24.89
C ASP A 205 -18.31 -4.95 -24.67
N GLY A 206 -19.38 -5.10 -23.88
CA GLY A 206 -19.97 -6.39 -23.52
C GLY A 206 -19.11 -7.26 -22.59
N GLN A 207 -17.99 -6.73 -22.06
CA GLN A 207 -17.05 -7.46 -21.21
C GLN A 207 -16.93 -6.86 -19.80
N THR A 208 -17.19 -5.55 -19.66
CA THR A 208 -17.15 -4.86 -18.39
C THR A 208 -18.55 -4.77 -17.77
N TYR A 209 -18.66 -5.21 -16.52
CA TYR A 209 -19.88 -5.16 -15.72
C TYR A 209 -19.74 -4.08 -14.64
N ILE A 210 -20.73 -3.20 -14.50
CA ILE A 210 -20.74 -2.11 -13.54
C ILE A 210 -22.04 -2.20 -12.73
N THR A 211 -21.94 -2.35 -11.42
CA THR A 211 -23.07 -2.24 -10.49
C THR A 211 -22.82 -1.07 -9.55
N THR A 212 -23.79 -0.17 -9.43
CA THR A 212 -23.77 0.89 -8.41
C THR A 212 -24.64 0.46 -7.24
N LEU A 213 -24.04 0.27 -6.07
CA LEU A 213 -24.74 -0.08 -4.84
C LEU A 213 -25.69 1.05 -4.42
N ALA A 214 -26.67 0.73 -3.57
CA ALA A 214 -27.68 1.71 -3.11
C ALA A 214 -27.07 2.95 -2.41
N ASN A 215 -25.88 2.83 -1.83
CA ASN A 215 -25.15 3.92 -1.18
C ASN A 215 -24.27 4.75 -2.13
N GLY A 216 -24.24 4.43 -3.44
CA GLY A 216 -23.49 5.16 -4.46
C GLY A 216 -22.10 4.57 -4.79
N LEU A 217 -21.65 3.55 -4.05
CA LEU A 217 -20.38 2.86 -4.34
C LEU A 217 -20.47 2.07 -5.64
N ARG A 218 -19.43 2.16 -6.48
CA ARG A 218 -19.37 1.46 -7.76
C ARG A 218 -18.54 0.20 -7.63
N VAL A 219 -19.08 -0.93 -8.08
CA VAL A 219 -18.40 -2.22 -8.19
C VAL A 219 -18.26 -2.55 -9.67
N VAL A 220 -17.05 -2.87 -10.11
CA VAL A 220 -16.74 -3.10 -11.53
C VAL A 220 -15.93 -4.37 -11.70
N SER A 221 -16.24 -5.15 -12.72
CA SER A 221 -15.40 -6.30 -13.05
C SER A 221 -15.30 -6.60 -14.54
N GLU A 222 -14.17 -7.19 -14.92
CA GLU A 222 -13.98 -7.86 -16.20
C GLU A 222 -13.63 -9.33 -15.97
N CYS A 223 -14.41 -10.23 -16.55
CA CYS A 223 -14.13 -11.66 -16.46
C CYS A 223 -13.14 -12.05 -17.57
N SER A 224 -11.85 -12.13 -17.22
CA SER A 224 -10.80 -12.55 -18.15
C SER A 224 -10.08 -13.81 -17.67
N PRO A 225 -9.74 -14.76 -18.56
CA PRO A 225 -9.06 -15.99 -18.17
C PRO A 225 -7.67 -15.68 -17.60
N GLY A 226 -7.22 -16.45 -16.60
CA GLY A 226 -5.88 -16.31 -16.03
C GLY A 226 -5.69 -17.09 -14.74
N HIS A 227 -4.44 -17.22 -14.29
CA HIS A 227 -4.10 -17.89 -13.03
C HIS A 227 -4.22 -16.98 -11.80
N PHE A 228 -4.27 -15.67 -12.01
CA PHE A 228 -4.35 -14.66 -10.96
C PHE A 228 -5.58 -13.78 -11.18
N THR A 229 -6.19 -13.34 -10.09
CA THR A 229 -7.21 -12.30 -10.07
C THR A 229 -6.57 -11.04 -9.51
N ALA A 230 -6.74 -9.93 -10.22
CA ALA A 230 -6.38 -8.62 -9.69
C ALA A 230 -7.63 -7.94 -9.16
N LEU A 231 -7.54 -7.32 -7.99
CA LEU A 231 -8.62 -6.57 -7.36
C LEU A 231 -8.05 -5.29 -6.75
N GLY A 232 -8.86 -4.24 -6.70
CA GLY A 232 -8.42 -2.99 -6.13
C GLY A 232 -9.56 -2.08 -5.71
N VAL A 233 -9.23 -1.16 -4.80
CA VAL A 233 -10.11 -0.12 -4.30
C VAL A 233 -9.51 1.22 -4.69
N TYR A 234 -10.27 1.98 -5.46
CA TYR A 234 -9.89 3.29 -5.97
C TYR A 234 -10.72 4.34 -5.26
N VAL A 235 -10.06 5.15 -4.44
CA VAL A 235 -10.70 6.25 -3.72
C VAL A 235 -10.37 7.52 -4.48
N ASP A 236 -11.40 8.23 -4.93
CA ASP A 236 -11.24 9.58 -5.48
C ASP A 236 -10.87 10.46 -4.29
N ALA A 237 -9.58 10.66 -4.06
CA ALA A 237 -8.97 11.34 -2.91
C ALA A 237 -7.48 11.51 -3.24
N GLY A 238 -6.77 12.42 -2.57
CA GLY A 238 -5.39 12.72 -2.94
C GLY A 238 -5.02 14.16 -2.62
N SER A 239 -3.78 14.55 -2.94
CA SER A 239 -3.26 15.87 -2.58
C SER A 239 -4.02 17.04 -3.21
N ARG A 240 -4.72 16.82 -4.34
CA ARG A 240 -5.60 17.84 -4.96
C ARG A 240 -6.70 18.32 -4.02
N TYR A 241 -7.20 17.41 -3.18
CA TYR A 241 -8.34 17.65 -2.30
C TYR A 241 -7.91 18.17 -0.92
N GLU A 242 -6.61 18.31 -0.67
CA GLU A 242 -6.12 18.80 0.60
C GLU A 242 -6.25 20.32 0.72
N ASP A 243 -6.43 20.78 1.95
CA ASP A 243 -6.28 22.18 2.31
C ASP A 243 -4.96 22.41 3.08
N ARG A 244 -4.76 23.62 3.59
CA ARG A 244 -3.54 23.96 4.33
C ARG A 244 -3.39 23.21 5.64
N GLN A 245 -4.47 22.71 6.24
CA GLN A 245 -4.44 21.97 7.50
C GLN A 245 -4.27 20.47 7.25
N SER A 246 -4.84 19.95 6.15
CA SER A 246 -4.74 18.54 5.79
C SER A 246 -3.58 18.21 4.84
N ALA A 247 -2.74 19.18 4.49
CA ALA A 247 -1.63 19.00 3.54
C ALA A 247 -0.70 17.86 3.97
N GLY A 248 -0.51 16.88 3.08
CA GLY A 248 0.27 15.67 3.35
C GLY A 248 -0.51 14.49 3.91
N SER A 249 -1.81 14.63 4.18
CA SER A 249 -2.64 13.52 4.68
C SER A 249 -2.71 12.36 3.70
N ALA A 250 -2.83 12.62 2.40
CA ALA A 250 -2.86 11.59 1.36
C ALA A 250 -1.56 10.79 1.31
N HIS A 251 -0.41 11.45 1.45
CA HIS A 251 0.90 10.80 1.53
C HIS A 251 0.99 9.89 2.77
N LEU A 252 0.53 10.38 3.92
CA LEU A 252 0.52 9.57 5.15
C LEU A 252 -0.48 8.41 5.08
N MET A 253 -1.66 8.59 4.46
CA MET A 253 -2.64 7.52 4.25
C MET A 253 -2.08 6.37 3.43
N ASP A 254 -1.18 6.67 2.48
CA ASP A 254 -0.45 5.68 1.69
C ASP A 254 0.59 4.94 2.55
N ARG A 255 1.41 5.67 3.32
CA ARG A 255 2.42 5.07 4.21
C ARG A 255 1.83 4.28 5.39
N LEU A 256 0.59 4.57 5.77
CA LEU A 256 -0.19 3.85 6.80
C LEU A 256 -1.06 2.73 6.23
N ALA A 257 -1.05 2.52 4.90
CA ALA A 257 -1.78 1.41 4.30
C ALA A 257 -1.31 0.07 4.88
N PHE A 258 -2.26 -0.86 5.05
CA PHE A 258 -2.02 -2.22 5.56
C PHE A 258 -1.38 -2.30 6.96
N ARG A 259 -1.40 -1.22 7.75
CA ARG A 259 -1.01 -1.24 9.16
C ARG A 259 -2.17 -1.68 10.06
N ASN A 260 -2.42 -0.93 11.13
CA ASN A 260 -3.46 -1.21 12.11
C ASN A 260 -4.85 -0.83 11.56
N SER A 261 -5.81 -1.72 11.81
CA SER A 261 -7.24 -1.54 11.50
C SER A 261 -8.07 -1.86 12.75
N GLU A 262 -9.40 -1.79 12.63
CA GLU A 262 -10.29 -2.18 13.72
C GLU A 262 -10.12 -3.66 14.12
N ARG A 263 -9.82 -4.54 13.16
CA ARG A 263 -9.78 -5.99 13.36
C ARG A 263 -8.40 -6.64 13.24
N LEU A 264 -7.46 -6.00 12.54
CA LEU A 264 -6.10 -6.52 12.32
C LEU A 264 -5.07 -5.53 12.85
N SER A 265 -4.11 -6.05 13.60
CA SER A 265 -2.87 -5.33 13.93
C SER A 265 -1.92 -5.28 12.73
N SER A 266 -0.95 -4.37 12.76
CA SER A 266 0.05 -4.26 11.69
C SER A 266 0.83 -5.57 11.46
N ALA A 267 1.13 -6.34 12.52
CA ALA A 267 1.82 -7.62 12.38
C ALA A 267 0.94 -8.68 11.70
N GLU A 268 -0.33 -8.77 12.08
CA GLU A 268 -1.29 -9.69 11.47
C GLU A 268 -1.55 -9.34 10.00
N SER A 269 -1.72 -8.05 9.68
CA SER A 269 -1.86 -7.59 8.29
C SER A 269 -0.67 -8.03 7.44
N MET A 270 0.56 -7.91 7.96
CA MET A 270 1.75 -8.37 7.25
C MET A 270 1.78 -9.89 7.07
N THR A 271 1.41 -10.67 8.09
CA THR A 271 1.31 -12.14 7.95
C THR A 271 0.27 -12.55 6.91
N VAL A 272 -0.87 -11.86 6.84
CA VAL A 272 -1.87 -12.07 5.78
C VAL A 272 -1.25 -11.79 4.41
N ILE A 273 -0.57 -10.66 4.24
CA ILE A 273 0.08 -10.28 2.97
C ILE A 273 1.11 -11.32 2.53
N GLU A 274 1.99 -11.75 3.44
CA GLU A 274 3.00 -12.76 3.16
C GLU A 274 2.39 -14.10 2.74
N ARG A 275 1.28 -14.49 3.37
CA ARG A 275 0.58 -15.74 3.05
C ARG A 275 -0.13 -15.72 1.70
N LEU A 276 -0.68 -14.58 1.30
CA LEU A 276 -1.38 -14.45 0.01
C LEU A 276 -0.44 -14.69 -1.17
N GLY A 277 0.88 -14.57 -0.99
CA GLY A 277 1.90 -14.80 -2.03
C GLY A 277 1.75 -13.87 -3.24
N GLY A 278 0.85 -12.89 -3.14
CA GLY A 278 0.46 -11.98 -4.20
C GLY A 278 1.14 -10.62 -4.07
N SER A 279 1.08 -9.82 -5.14
CA SER A 279 1.57 -8.45 -5.10
C SER A 279 0.45 -7.56 -4.54
N ILE A 280 0.68 -6.97 -3.36
CA ILE A 280 -0.23 -6.01 -2.72
C ILE A 280 0.49 -4.68 -2.62
N MET A 281 -0.17 -3.61 -3.04
CA MET A 281 0.41 -2.28 -3.08
C MET A 281 -0.64 -1.21 -2.78
N SER A 282 -0.18 -0.12 -2.18
CA SER A 282 -0.90 1.14 -2.12
C SER A 282 -0.11 2.20 -2.88
N SER A 283 -0.82 3.17 -3.45
CA SER A 283 -0.19 4.36 -3.99
C SER A 283 -1.13 5.55 -3.89
N SER A 284 -0.57 6.70 -3.54
CA SER A 284 -1.25 7.98 -3.54
C SER A 284 -0.85 8.84 -4.74
N SER A 285 -1.84 9.49 -5.35
CA SER A 285 -1.68 10.45 -6.42
C SER A 285 -2.43 11.75 -6.07
N ARG A 286 -2.42 12.72 -6.99
CA ARG A 286 -3.15 13.99 -6.81
C ARG A 286 -4.66 13.79 -6.72
N GLU A 287 -5.22 12.87 -7.51
CA GLU A 287 -6.67 12.67 -7.62
C GLU A 287 -7.16 11.30 -7.18
N CYS A 288 -6.27 10.35 -6.91
CA CYS A 288 -6.67 9.03 -6.46
C CYS A 288 -5.68 8.43 -5.46
N ILE A 289 -6.22 7.74 -4.46
CA ILE A 289 -5.48 6.78 -3.63
C ILE A 289 -5.95 5.38 -4.03
N MET A 290 -5.01 4.52 -4.38
CA MET A 290 -5.24 3.19 -4.95
C MET A 290 -4.71 2.14 -3.99
N TYR A 291 -5.53 1.13 -3.73
CA TYR A 291 -5.15 -0.06 -2.96
C TYR A 291 -5.39 -1.27 -3.85
N GLN A 292 -4.34 -1.95 -4.29
CA GLN A 292 -4.42 -2.99 -5.31
C GLN A 292 -3.76 -4.28 -4.83
N ALA A 293 -4.28 -5.40 -5.31
CA ALA A 293 -3.76 -6.72 -5.04
C ALA A 293 -3.87 -7.60 -6.29
N ALA A 294 -2.87 -8.44 -6.54
CA ALA A 294 -2.94 -9.56 -7.47
C ALA A 294 -2.70 -10.86 -6.71
N VAL A 295 -3.71 -11.71 -6.62
CA VAL A 295 -3.73 -12.94 -5.81
C VAL A 295 -4.29 -14.12 -6.58
N PHE A 296 -4.16 -15.34 -6.06
CA PHE A 296 -4.83 -16.50 -6.64
C PHE A 296 -6.36 -16.39 -6.47
N PRO A 297 -7.17 -16.98 -7.39
CA PRO A 297 -8.62 -16.89 -7.32
C PRO A 297 -9.25 -17.34 -5.99
N HIS A 298 -8.65 -18.32 -5.31
CA HIS A 298 -9.15 -18.81 -4.02
C HIS A 298 -8.86 -17.85 -2.86
N ASP A 299 -7.87 -16.96 -3.01
CA ASP A 299 -7.43 -15.99 -2.01
C ASP A 299 -8.14 -14.63 -2.15
N VAL A 300 -8.97 -14.45 -3.18
CA VAL A 300 -9.70 -13.20 -3.43
C VAL A 300 -10.55 -12.75 -2.24
N PRO A 301 -11.32 -13.61 -1.53
CA PRO A 301 -12.08 -13.19 -0.36
C PRO A 301 -11.19 -12.60 0.75
N THR A 302 -10.05 -13.24 0.98
CA THR A 302 -9.03 -12.85 1.97
C THR A 302 -8.40 -11.50 1.61
N ALA A 303 -8.01 -11.33 0.35
CA ALA A 303 -7.44 -10.08 -0.15
C ALA A 303 -8.44 -8.92 -0.10
N LEU A 304 -9.69 -9.13 -0.52
CA LEU A 304 -10.71 -8.08 -0.48
C LEU A 304 -11.03 -7.67 0.95
N ARG A 305 -11.03 -8.62 1.89
CA ARG A 305 -11.21 -8.32 3.31
C ARG A 305 -10.08 -7.46 3.87
N LEU A 306 -8.83 -7.76 3.51
CA LEU A 306 -7.68 -6.93 3.89
C LEU A 306 -7.78 -5.51 3.30
N LEU A 307 -8.18 -5.39 2.03
CA LEU A 307 -8.44 -4.09 1.41
C LEU A 307 -9.57 -3.34 2.12
N ALA A 308 -10.64 -4.03 2.52
CA ALA A 308 -11.75 -3.44 3.26
C ALA A 308 -11.35 -2.96 4.66
N GLU A 309 -10.55 -3.72 5.41
CA GLU A 309 -10.03 -3.28 6.71
C GLU A 309 -9.13 -2.04 6.56
N THR A 310 -8.28 -2.02 5.55
CA THR A 310 -7.37 -0.89 5.26
C THR A 310 -8.14 0.37 4.82
N THR A 311 -9.17 0.20 3.98
CA THR A 311 -9.87 1.34 3.36
C THR A 311 -11.07 1.83 4.17
N LEU A 312 -11.81 0.94 4.83
CA LEU A 312 -13.04 1.30 5.53
C LEU A 312 -12.80 1.57 7.02
N ARG A 313 -11.88 0.83 7.64
CA ARG A 313 -11.70 0.81 9.09
C ARG A 313 -10.23 0.97 9.52
N PRO A 314 -9.46 1.91 8.95
CA PRO A 314 -8.09 2.13 9.38
C PRO A 314 -8.06 2.67 10.81
N ARG A 315 -7.09 2.21 11.60
CA ARG A 315 -6.86 2.69 12.96
C ARG A 315 -5.49 3.34 13.02
N PHE A 316 -5.47 4.66 13.16
CA PHE A 316 -4.24 5.43 13.29
C PHE A 316 -3.80 5.46 14.75
N LEU A 317 -2.63 4.88 15.06
CA LEU A 317 -2.05 4.92 16.39
C LEU A 317 -1.06 6.10 16.52
N PRO A 318 -0.93 6.73 17.70
CA PRO A 318 0.09 7.76 17.92
C PRO A 318 1.51 7.28 17.62
N GLU A 319 1.80 6.02 17.93
CA GLU A 319 3.12 5.40 17.70
C GLU A 319 3.43 5.27 16.20
N ASP A 320 2.46 4.87 15.38
CA ASP A 320 2.61 4.79 13.91
C ASP A 320 2.97 6.15 13.32
N ILE A 321 2.34 7.22 13.81
CA ILE A 321 2.62 8.58 13.33
C ILE A 321 4.01 9.01 13.76
N GLU A 322 4.43 8.71 14.98
CA GLU A 322 5.77 9.06 15.45
C GLU A 322 6.87 8.37 14.64
N GLU A 323 6.67 7.11 14.25
CA GLU A 323 7.57 6.43 13.30
C GLU A 323 7.63 7.17 11.96
N LEU A 324 6.48 7.60 11.42
CA LEU A 324 6.43 8.37 10.17
C LEU A 324 7.07 9.75 10.32
N ARG A 325 6.99 10.40 11.49
CA ARG A 325 7.68 11.67 11.74
C ARG A 325 9.19 11.55 11.57
N MET A 326 9.75 10.37 11.86
CA MET A 326 11.18 10.09 11.70
C MET A 326 11.52 9.64 10.27
N ALA A 327 10.66 8.85 9.62
CA ALA A 327 10.93 8.26 8.31
C ALA A 327 10.66 9.22 7.13
N VAL A 328 9.56 9.96 7.16
CA VAL A 328 9.10 10.80 6.04
C VAL A 328 10.10 11.90 5.67
N PRO A 329 10.77 12.61 6.60
CA PRO A 329 11.77 13.60 6.22
C PRO A 329 12.94 13.03 5.42
N TRP A 330 13.38 11.81 5.76
CA TRP A 330 14.44 11.12 5.01
C TRP A 330 13.97 10.74 3.61
N GLU A 331 12.73 10.25 3.49
CA GLU A 331 12.12 9.93 2.20
C GLU A 331 12.03 11.17 1.29
N ILE A 332 11.56 12.29 1.83
CA ILE A 332 11.49 13.56 1.10
C ILE A 332 12.88 13.99 0.66
N GLN A 333 13.87 13.92 1.55
CA GLN A 333 15.24 14.28 1.22
C GLN A 333 15.82 13.38 0.11
N ASP A 334 15.52 12.08 0.12
CA ASP A 334 15.94 11.14 -0.92
C ASP A 334 15.28 11.49 -2.27
N VAL A 335 14.00 11.84 -2.29
CA VAL A 335 13.31 12.31 -3.50
C VAL A 335 13.88 13.65 -3.99
N GLU A 336 14.12 14.61 -3.10
CA GLU A 336 14.72 15.92 -3.42
C GLU A 336 16.14 15.80 -3.99
N SER A 337 16.86 14.73 -3.66
CA SER A 337 18.19 14.45 -4.20
C SER A 337 18.17 13.98 -5.67
N LYS A 338 16.99 13.59 -6.18
CA LYS A 338 16.78 13.01 -7.52
C LYS A 338 15.97 13.97 -8.39
N PRO A 339 16.61 14.78 -9.26
CA PRO A 339 15.93 15.80 -10.05
C PRO A 339 14.77 15.26 -10.90
N GLU A 340 14.88 14.03 -11.39
CA GLU A 340 13.85 13.36 -12.19
C GLU A 340 12.55 13.07 -11.42
N MET A 341 12.61 12.97 -10.09
CA MET A 341 11.43 12.79 -9.24
C MET A 341 10.97 14.13 -8.65
N PHE A 342 11.90 15.01 -8.27
CA PHE A 342 11.61 16.28 -7.62
C PHE A 342 11.09 17.38 -8.57
N LEU A 343 11.68 17.52 -9.76
CA LEU A 343 11.31 18.60 -10.68
C LEU A 343 9.88 18.48 -11.22
N PRO A 344 9.35 17.28 -11.54
CA PRO A 344 7.93 17.15 -11.86
C PRO A 344 7.02 17.65 -10.75
N GLU A 345 7.39 17.46 -9.48
CA GLU A 345 6.61 17.98 -8.35
C GLU A 345 6.62 19.51 -8.31
N LYS A 346 7.81 20.12 -8.43
CA LYS A 346 7.94 21.59 -8.51
C LYS A 346 7.24 22.17 -9.74
N LEU A 347 7.11 21.40 -10.82
CA LEU A 347 6.43 21.83 -12.03
C LEU A 347 4.95 22.03 -11.76
N HIS A 348 4.33 21.09 -11.04
CA HIS A 348 2.93 21.19 -10.65
C HIS A 348 2.69 22.34 -9.66
N GLU A 349 3.53 22.46 -8.63
CA GLU A 349 3.46 23.57 -7.68
C GLU A 349 3.53 24.94 -8.38
N THR A 350 4.46 25.09 -9.33
CA THR A 350 4.66 26.34 -10.06
C THR A 350 3.52 26.60 -11.05
N ALA A 351 3.09 25.58 -11.80
CA ALA A 351 2.08 25.70 -12.85
C ALA A 351 0.66 26.00 -12.32
N PHE A 352 0.28 25.41 -11.18
CA PHE A 352 -1.09 25.48 -10.65
C PHE A 352 -1.20 26.25 -9.32
N GLN A 353 -0.07 26.63 -8.72
CA GLN A 353 -0.02 27.31 -7.42
C GLN A 353 -0.81 26.55 -6.33
N THR A 354 -1.25 27.24 -5.28
CA THR A 354 -1.94 26.60 -4.16
C THR A 354 -3.43 26.38 -4.42
N GLY A 355 -3.98 25.25 -3.96
CA GLY A 355 -5.43 25.08 -3.77
C GLY A 355 -6.12 24.11 -4.73
N THR A 356 -5.36 23.38 -5.56
CA THR A 356 -5.81 22.21 -6.36
C THR A 356 -4.59 21.34 -6.74
N LEU A 357 -4.23 21.26 -8.03
CA LEU A 357 -3.18 20.39 -8.56
C LEU A 357 -1.75 20.80 -8.18
N GLY A 358 -1.54 22.06 -7.77
CA GLY A 358 -0.25 22.53 -7.26
C GLY A 358 -0.10 22.37 -5.75
N ASN A 359 -1.04 21.69 -5.08
CA ASN A 359 -0.78 21.15 -3.76
C ASN A 359 0.33 20.09 -3.84
N PRO A 360 1.22 20.04 -2.83
CA PRO A 360 2.34 19.12 -2.84
C PRO A 360 1.84 17.67 -2.70
N LEU A 361 2.38 16.76 -3.52
CA LEU A 361 2.10 15.34 -3.44
C LEU A 361 2.72 14.72 -2.18
N LEU A 362 3.93 15.15 -1.84
CA LEU A 362 4.63 14.73 -0.63
C LEU A 362 4.28 15.65 0.54
N CYS A 363 4.13 15.06 1.73
CA CYS A 363 3.85 15.81 2.94
C CYS A 363 4.94 16.86 3.21
N PRO A 364 4.64 18.17 3.29
CA PRO A 364 5.63 19.17 3.67
C PRO A 364 6.18 18.88 5.07
N VAL A 365 7.51 18.94 5.25
CA VAL A 365 8.16 18.65 6.55
C VAL A 365 7.62 19.57 7.66
N SER A 366 7.28 20.81 7.34
CA SER A 366 6.67 21.76 8.27
C SER A 366 5.29 21.32 8.78
N GLN A 367 4.53 20.58 7.96
CA GLN A 367 3.19 20.07 8.31
C GLN A 367 3.22 18.74 9.04
N LEU A 368 4.31 18.00 8.97
CA LEU A 368 4.40 16.69 9.62
C LEU A 368 4.20 16.74 11.15
N SER A 369 4.50 17.88 11.77
CA SER A 369 4.27 18.14 13.19
C SER A 369 2.80 18.37 13.57
N THR A 370 1.97 18.81 12.62
CA THR A 370 0.56 19.17 12.84
C THR A 370 -0.38 17.99 12.60
N LEU A 371 0.07 16.98 11.85
CA LEU A 371 -0.70 15.77 11.57
C LEU A 371 -0.77 14.86 12.81
N THR A 372 -2.00 14.61 13.26
CA THR A 372 -2.34 13.74 14.41
C THR A 372 -3.30 12.61 13.97
N PRO A 373 -3.50 11.55 14.79
CA PRO A 373 -4.46 10.49 14.47
C PRO A 373 -5.87 11.03 14.18
N GLU A 374 -6.29 12.06 14.92
CA GLU A 374 -7.60 12.70 14.75
C GLU A 374 -7.71 13.44 13.42
N SER A 375 -6.62 14.10 12.98
CA SER A 375 -6.59 14.79 11.68
C SER A 375 -6.70 13.80 10.52
N LEU A 376 -6.01 12.65 10.60
CA LEU A 376 -6.09 11.59 9.60
C LEU A 376 -7.47 10.92 9.61
N HIS A 377 -8.06 10.74 10.78
CA HIS A 377 -9.42 10.22 10.89
C HIS A 377 -10.46 11.21 10.32
N ALA A 378 -10.25 12.52 10.50
CA ALA A 378 -11.07 13.55 9.87
C ALA A 378 -10.93 13.54 8.34
N TYR A 379 -9.71 13.43 7.83
CA TYR A 379 -9.44 13.30 6.39
C TYR A 379 -10.10 12.04 5.82
N HIS A 380 -9.93 10.88 6.47
CA HIS A 380 -10.55 9.62 6.09
C HIS A 380 -12.08 9.74 6.06
N LYS A 381 -12.69 10.23 7.14
CA LYS A 381 -14.15 10.46 7.23
C LYS A 381 -14.66 11.44 6.18
N GLN A 382 -13.86 12.43 5.78
CA GLN A 382 -14.27 13.41 4.78
C GLN A 382 -14.28 12.81 3.38
N TRP A 383 -13.24 12.06 3.02
CA TRP A 383 -12.98 11.69 1.63
C TRP A 383 -13.28 10.23 1.27
N TYR A 384 -13.27 9.30 2.23
CA TYR A 384 -13.58 7.88 2.01
C TYR A 384 -15.10 7.66 2.09
N ARG A 385 -15.81 8.27 1.13
CA ARG A 385 -17.26 8.21 0.98
C ARG A 385 -17.65 7.21 -0.11
N PRO A 386 -18.78 6.49 0.03
CA PRO A 386 -19.14 5.44 -0.92
C PRO A 386 -19.21 5.94 -2.36
N GLU A 387 -19.78 7.11 -2.63
CA GLU A 387 -19.86 7.71 -3.97
C GLU A 387 -18.49 7.99 -4.63
N ARG A 388 -17.43 8.07 -3.83
CA ARG A 388 -16.04 8.32 -4.26
C ARG A 388 -15.20 7.04 -4.35
N ILE A 389 -15.77 5.90 -4.02
CA ILE A 389 -15.08 4.61 -4.01
C ILE A 389 -15.52 3.78 -5.21
N VAL A 390 -14.54 3.22 -5.92
CA VAL A 390 -14.74 2.19 -6.94
C VAL A 390 -13.99 0.94 -6.50
N VAL A 391 -14.68 -0.19 -6.38
CA VAL A 391 -14.05 -1.49 -6.22
C VAL A 391 -14.01 -2.16 -7.59
N ALA A 392 -12.81 -2.48 -8.08
CA ALA A 392 -12.61 -3.12 -9.38
C ALA A 392 -12.00 -4.51 -9.22
N ALA A 393 -12.34 -5.45 -10.11
CA ALA A 393 -11.63 -6.72 -10.22
C ALA A 393 -11.51 -7.20 -11.68
N VAL A 394 -10.40 -7.87 -11.99
CA VAL A 394 -10.12 -8.47 -13.29
C VAL A 394 -9.76 -9.94 -13.11
N GLY A 395 -10.51 -10.81 -13.78
CA GLY A 395 -10.38 -12.27 -13.66
C GLY A 395 -11.35 -12.92 -12.69
N MET A 396 -12.45 -12.25 -12.35
CA MET A 396 -13.49 -12.74 -11.44
C MET A 396 -14.89 -12.51 -12.02
N ASP A 397 -15.84 -13.37 -11.63
CA ASP A 397 -17.28 -13.15 -11.83
C ASP A 397 -17.77 -11.88 -11.10
N HIS A 398 -18.64 -11.14 -11.77
CA HIS A 398 -19.21 -9.89 -11.27
C HIS A 398 -20.10 -10.10 -10.05
N GLU A 399 -20.98 -11.09 -10.08
CA GLU A 399 -21.94 -11.30 -8.99
C GLU A 399 -21.23 -11.66 -7.69
N SER A 400 -20.19 -12.49 -7.78
CA SER A 400 -19.33 -12.86 -6.66
C SER A 400 -18.59 -11.65 -6.10
N LEU A 401 -18.06 -10.76 -6.94
CA LEU A 401 -17.43 -9.52 -6.47
C LEU A 401 -18.44 -8.64 -5.72
N VAL A 402 -19.64 -8.42 -6.28
CA VAL A 402 -20.69 -7.63 -5.63
C VAL A 402 -21.09 -8.22 -4.27
N ARG A 403 -21.24 -9.55 -4.18
CA ARG A 403 -21.49 -10.24 -2.90
C ARG A 403 -20.36 -9.99 -1.91
N LEU A 404 -19.12 -10.26 -2.28
CA LEU A 404 -17.96 -10.03 -1.42
C LEU A 404 -17.84 -8.57 -0.96
N CYS A 405 -18.16 -7.59 -1.82
CA CYS A 405 -18.21 -6.19 -1.42
C CYS A 405 -19.24 -5.93 -0.32
N LYS A 406 -20.47 -6.47 -0.48
CA LYS A 406 -21.53 -6.35 0.53
C LYS A 406 -21.10 -6.99 1.85
N ASP A 407 -20.55 -8.20 1.79
CA ASP A 407 -20.14 -8.97 2.97
C ASP A 407 -19.00 -8.32 3.76
N ASN A 408 -18.14 -7.54 3.10
CA ASN A 408 -17.06 -6.79 3.74
C ASN A 408 -17.48 -5.40 4.25
N GLY A 409 -18.76 -5.04 4.11
CA GLY A 409 -19.36 -3.81 4.64
C GLY A 409 -19.19 -2.58 3.75
N TYR A 410 -18.86 -2.74 2.46
CA TYR A 410 -18.87 -1.63 1.51
C TYR A 410 -20.27 -1.07 1.29
N ALA A 411 -21.31 -1.89 1.45
CA ALA A 411 -22.71 -1.46 1.37
C ALA A 411 -23.19 -0.71 2.62
N ASP A 412 -22.53 -0.90 3.76
CA ASP A 412 -22.92 -0.33 5.06
C ASP A 412 -22.43 1.11 5.26
N LEU A 413 -21.58 1.60 4.35
CA LEU A 413 -21.10 2.98 4.38
C LEU A 413 -22.27 3.98 4.29
N GLU A 414 -22.30 4.94 5.21
CA GLU A 414 -23.26 6.05 5.18
C GLU A 414 -23.01 6.93 3.95
N GLY A 415 -23.83 6.74 2.92
CA GLY A 415 -23.85 7.55 1.70
C GLY A 415 -24.80 8.74 1.78
N SER A 416 -24.58 9.75 0.93
CA SER A 416 -25.57 10.80 0.70
C SER A 416 -26.67 10.27 -0.25
N PRO A 417 -27.97 10.30 0.11
CA PRO A 417 -29.05 9.74 -0.71
C PRO A 417 -29.27 10.38 -2.09
N SER A 418 -28.48 11.40 -2.47
CA SER A 418 -28.75 12.24 -3.64
C SER A 418 -27.74 12.08 -4.80
N ALA A 419 -26.75 11.18 -4.73
CA ALA A 419 -25.77 11.00 -5.80
C ALA A 419 -26.24 10.04 -6.93
N GLY A 420 -27.28 9.24 -6.70
CA GLY A 420 -27.83 8.32 -7.69
C GLY A 420 -28.81 9.02 -8.64
N LYS A 421 -28.30 9.64 -9.72
CA LYS A 421 -28.97 9.92 -11.04
C LYS A 421 -28.41 11.12 -11.81
N GLY A 422 -27.39 11.82 -11.33
CA GLY A 422 -26.65 12.77 -12.15
C GLY A 422 -25.50 12.06 -12.83
N LYS A 423 -25.19 12.41 -14.08
CA LYS A 423 -23.78 12.39 -14.52
C LYS A 423 -22.97 12.99 -13.36
N MET A 424 -21.76 12.52 -13.09
CA MET A 424 -20.77 13.38 -12.44
C MET A 424 -20.56 14.59 -13.36
N SER A 425 -21.51 15.53 -13.37
CA SER A 425 -21.20 16.90 -13.66
C SER A 425 -20.21 17.22 -12.57
N HIS A 426 -18.97 17.43 -12.99
CA HIS A 426 -18.03 18.26 -12.27
C HIS A 426 -18.81 19.31 -11.50
N ILE A 427 -18.39 19.53 -10.25
CA ILE A 427 -18.78 20.65 -9.41
C ILE A 427 -18.40 21.93 -10.18
N ALA A 428 -19.26 22.28 -11.12
CA ALA A 428 -19.29 23.46 -11.93
C ALA A 428 -20.68 24.03 -11.64
N GLY A 429 -20.78 24.74 -10.51
CA GLY A 429 -21.92 25.60 -10.25
C GLY A 429 -22.80 25.32 -9.02
N SER A 430 -22.46 24.41 -8.11
CA SER A 430 -23.07 24.46 -6.76
C SER A 430 -22.10 25.11 -5.80
N GLN A 431 -22.44 26.32 -5.35
CA GLN A 431 -21.87 26.90 -4.12
C GLN A 431 -22.25 26.00 -2.94
N ASN A 432 -21.56 24.87 -2.79
CA ASN A 432 -21.61 24.11 -1.56
C ASN A 432 -20.68 24.80 -0.57
N ASN A 433 -21.19 24.95 0.64
CA ASN A 433 -20.74 25.75 1.76
C ASN A 433 -19.40 25.26 2.39
N THR A 434 -18.52 24.67 1.57
CA THR A 434 -17.25 24.05 1.95
C THR A 434 -16.11 24.60 1.09
N GLY A 435 -15.94 25.93 1.00
CA GLY A 435 -14.69 26.66 0.66
C GLY A 435 -13.77 26.24 -0.53
N PHE A 436 -14.02 25.15 -1.25
CA PHE A 436 -13.14 24.57 -2.26
C PHE A 436 -13.41 25.24 -3.60
N ARG A 437 -12.34 25.77 -4.20
CA ARG A 437 -12.40 26.54 -5.45
C ARG A 437 -12.79 25.64 -6.63
N SER A 438 -13.67 26.20 -7.46
CA SER A 438 -14.04 25.79 -8.81
C SER A 438 -12.80 25.59 -9.70
N GLY A 439 -12.56 24.35 -10.16
CA GLY A 439 -11.62 23.98 -11.22
C GLY A 439 -10.13 24.22 -10.94
N ALA A 440 -9.25 23.39 -11.50
CA ALA A 440 -7.82 23.66 -11.45
C ALA A 440 -7.47 24.90 -12.30
N VAL A 441 -6.78 25.88 -11.71
CA VAL A 441 -6.36 27.10 -12.40
C VAL A 441 -4.88 27.01 -12.73
N TYR A 442 -4.59 26.90 -14.02
CA TYR A 442 -3.22 26.96 -14.53
C TYR A 442 -2.79 28.43 -14.68
N THR A 443 -1.65 28.80 -14.09
CA THR A 443 -1.10 30.17 -14.11
C THR A 443 0.15 30.33 -14.96
N GLY A 444 0.87 29.25 -15.27
CA GLY A 444 2.25 29.34 -15.73
C GLY A 444 3.20 29.70 -14.58
N GLY A 445 4.41 30.13 -14.89
CA GLY A 445 5.34 30.68 -13.90
C GLY A 445 6.79 30.22 -14.08
N THR A 446 7.68 30.69 -13.22
CA THR A 446 9.10 30.32 -13.27
C THR A 446 9.61 29.91 -11.91
N TRP A 447 10.42 28.86 -11.85
CA TRP A 447 11.16 28.48 -10.65
C TRP A 447 12.58 28.06 -11.01
N PHE A 448 13.53 28.55 -10.20
CA PHE A 448 14.96 28.47 -10.49
C PHE A 448 15.71 28.06 -9.21
N ASP A 449 16.55 27.03 -9.32
CA ASP A 449 17.39 26.53 -8.24
C ASP A 449 18.85 26.44 -8.69
N TYR A 450 19.62 27.45 -8.31
CA TYR A 450 21.02 27.59 -8.71
C TYR A 450 21.91 26.63 -7.91
N LYS A 451 22.38 25.57 -8.59
CA LYS A 451 23.25 24.52 -8.05
C LYS A 451 24.40 24.26 -9.03
N PRO A 452 25.45 25.09 -9.01
CA PRO A 452 26.54 25.02 -10.00
C PRO A 452 27.38 23.75 -9.89
N ASP A 453 27.32 23.05 -8.77
CA ASP A 453 28.07 21.81 -8.51
C ASP A 453 27.43 20.57 -9.14
N MET A 454 26.22 20.69 -9.70
CA MET A 454 25.56 19.58 -10.41
C MET A 454 26.21 19.31 -11.77
N ASP A 455 26.35 18.04 -12.12
CA ASP A 455 26.94 17.61 -13.40
C ASP A 455 26.12 18.06 -14.62
N PHE A 456 24.80 18.22 -14.45
CA PHE A 456 23.88 18.62 -15.51
C PHE A 456 22.91 19.69 -15.05
N THR A 457 22.63 20.64 -15.94
CA THR A 457 21.51 21.57 -15.81
C THR A 457 20.24 20.91 -16.34
N GLN A 458 19.21 20.83 -15.50
CA GLN A 458 17.89 20.28 -15.81
C GLN A 458 16.93 21.42 -16.13
N VAL A 459 16.17 21.30 -17.22
CA VAL A 459 15.19 22.31 -17.66
C VAL A 459 13.86 21.63 -17.98
N TYR A 460 12.76 22.19 -17.46
CA TYR A 460 11.41 21.78 -17.82
C TYR A 460 10.67 22.97 -18.42
N LEU A 461 10.11 22.79 -19.61
CA LEU A 461 9.21 23.75 -20.24
C LEU A 461 7.82 23.11 -20.39
N GLY A 462 6.87 23.57 -19.58
CA GLY A 462 5.50 23.07 -19.50
C GLY A 462 4.46 24.09 -19.94
N PHE A 463 3.30 23.59 -20.37
CA PHE A 463 2.16 24.32 -20.88
C PHE A 463 0.86 23.69 -20.41
N LYS A 464 -0.23 24.48 -20.42
CA LYS A 464 -1.56 23.98 -20.07
C LYS A 464 -2.08 23.02 -21.14
N SER A 465 -2.42 21.79 -20.77
CA SER A 465 -3.23 20.88 -21.61
C SER A 465 -4.63 20.66 -21.06
N SER A 466 -5.46 19.91 -21.79
CA SER A 466 -6.84 19.59 -21.39
C SER A 466 -6.89 18.49 -20.33
N GLY A 467 -8.02 18.42 -19.63
CA GLY A 467 -8.34 17.29 -18.77
C GLY A 467 -8.78 16.05 -19.55
N VAL A 468 -9.08 15.00 -18.79
CA VAL A 468 -9.65 13.73 -19.27
C VAL A 468 -11.13 13.90 -19.68
N ASP A 469 -11.79 14.96 -19.21
CA ASP A 469 -13.14 15.36 -19.60
C ASP A 469 -13.28 15.62 -21.12
N ASP A 470 -12.23 16.11 -21.77
CA ASP A 470 -12.13 16.21 -23.22
C ASP A 470 -11.43 14.98 -23.82
N GLU A 471 -12.23 13.93 -24.06
CA GLU A 471 -11.75 12.66 -24.62
C GLU A 471 -11.00 12.83 -25.94
N ARG A 472 -11.46 13.72 -26.83
CA ARG A 472 -10.79 13.92 -28.14
C ARG A 472 -9.41 14.54 -27.94
N ARG A 473 -9.30 15.56 -27.08
CA ARG A 473 -8.01 16.21 -26.80
C ARG A 473 -7.04 15.30 -26.05
N LEU A 474 -7.53 14.42 -25.17
CA LEU A 474 -6.69 13.42 -24.50
C LEU A 474 -5.87 12.59 -25.51
N TYR A 475 -6.51 12.03 -26.53
CA TYR A 475 -5.81 11.23 -27.56
C TYR A 475 -4.92 12.08 -28.45
N LEU A 476 -5.29 13.36 -28.71
CA LEU A 476 -4.45 14.31 -29.44
C LEU A 476 -3.13 14.57 -28.71
N TYR A 477 -3.19 14.91 -27.41
CA TYR A 477 -1.99 15.14 -26.61
C TYR A 477 -1.17 13.87 -26.42
N ALA A 478 -1.79 12.71 -26.23
CA ALA A 478 -1.07 11.43 -26.18
C ALA A 478 -0.33 11.12 -27.49
N THR A 479 -0.96 11.41 -28.64
CA THR A 479 -0.32 11.25 -29.96
C THR A 479 0.81 12.27 -30.16
N LEU A 480 0.63 13.51 -29.70
CA LEU A 480 1.66 14.54 -29.72
C LEU A 480 2.85 14.18 -28.83
N GLN A 481 2.62 13.64 -27.64
CA GLN A 481 3.66 13.11 -26.75
C GLN A 481 4.45 12.01 -27.45
N MET A 482 3.77 11.05 -28.09
CA MET A 482 4.42 9.96 -28.81
C MET A 482 5.21 10.43 -30.04
N LEU A 483 4.71 11.46 -30.72
CA LEU A 483 5.36 12.09 -31.87
C LEU A 483 6.68 12.79 -31.47
N LEU A 484 6.64 13.59 -30.41
CA LEU A 484 7.83 14.24 -29.87
C LEU A 484 8.80 13.20 -29.30
N GLY A 485 8.28 12.28 -28.48
CA GLY A 485 9.02 11.18 -27.86
C GLY A 485 10.22 11.67 -27.08
N GLY A 486 11.40 11.16 -27.41
CA GLY A 486 12.66 11.50 -26.75
C GLY A 486 13.33 10.34 -26.03
N GLY A 487 14.26 10.66 -25.15
CA GLY A 487 14.99 9.70 -24.32
C GLY A 487 16.20 10.32 -23.65
N GLY A 488 17.04 9.49 -23.03
CA GLY A 488 18.42 9.81 -22.70
C GLY A 488 19.36 9.49 -23.86
N SER A 489 20.47 10.20 -23.97
CA SER A 489 21.52 9.96 -24.99
C SER A 489 22.17 8.59 -24.80
N PHE A 490 22.24 8.11 -23.55
CA PHE A 490 22.71 6.77 -23.24
C PHE A 490 21.55 5.77 -23.10
N SER A 491 20.87 5.45 -24.20
CA SER A 491 19.88 4.37 -24.21
C SER A 491 20.53 3.04 -24.60
N ALA A 492 20.90 2.24 -23.60
CA ALA A 492 21.27 0.84 -23.82
C ALA A 492 19.99 0.02 -24.10
N GLY A 493 19.62 -0.12 -25.37
CA GLY A 493 18.61 -1.10 -25.77
C GLY A 493 18.34 -1.16 -27.26
N GLY A 494 17.52 -2.14 -27.63
CA GLY A 494 17.20 -2.46 -29.01
C GLY A 494 16.25 -1.45 -29.69
N PRO A 495 16.02 -1.64 -30.99
CA PRO A 495 15.04 -0.87 -31.75
C PRO A 495 13.64 -0.97 -31.11
N GLY A 496 12.87 0.12 -31.16
CA GLY A 496 11.51 0.19 -30.61
C GLY A 496 11.34 1.17 -29.44
N LYS A 497 12.44 1.61 -28.79
CA LYS A 497 12.42 2.56 -27.66
C LYS A 497 12.09 4.02 -28.03
N GLY A 498 11.57 4.29 -29.23
CA GLY A 498 11.30 5.66 -29.69
C GLY A 498 12.51 6.41 -30.26
N MET A 499 13.59 5.71 -30.65
CA MET A 499 14.80 6.31 -31.26
C MET A 499 14.53 7.12 -32.55
N TYR A 500 13.37 6.89 -33.19
CA TYR A 500 12.94 7.59 -34.39
C TYR A 500 11.89 8.69 -34.12
N SER A 501 11.70 9.06 -32.85
CA SER A 501 10.89 10.21 -32.46
C SER A 501 11.60 11.52 -32.80
N ARG A 502 10.87 12.63 -32.81
CA ARG A 502 11.41 13.92 -33.25
C ARG A 502 12.49 14.44 -32.29
N LEU A 503 12.24 14.43 -30.98
CA LEU A 503 13.23 14.87 -30.00
C LEU A 503 14.48 13.99 -30.05
N TYR A 504 14.34 12.68 -30.26
CA TYR A 504 15.52 11.82 -30.38
C TYR A 504 16.35 12.13 -31.64
N THR A 505 15.71 12.21 -32.82
CA THR A 505 16.42 12.36 -34.09
C THR A 505 16.91 13.77 -34.39
N ARG A 506 16.21 14.79 -33.89
CA ARG A 506 16.50 16.21 -34.15
C ARG A 506 17.22 16.89 -33.01
N VAL A 507 17.03 16.43 -31.77
CA VAL A 507 17.71 17.00 -30.60
C VAL A 507 18.90 16.13 -30.23
N LEU A 508 18.69 14.91 -29.74
CA LEU A 508 19.76 14.07 -29.20
C LEU A 508 20.83 13.71 -30.25
N ASN A 509 20.42 13.30 -31.45
CA ASN A 509 21.38 12.95 -32.51
C ASN A 509 22.14 14.15 -33.09
N GLN A 510 21.61 15.37 -32.98
CA GLN A 510 22.21 16.57 -33.57
C GLN A 510 23.04 17.37 -32.56
N HIS A 511 22.71 17.25 -31.27
CA HIS A 511 23.29 18.04 -30.19
C HIS A 511 23.87 17.12 -29.12
N ALA A 512 25.11 16.68 -29.32
CA ALA A 512 25.81 15.75 -28.41
C ALA A 512 26.05 16.29 -26.98
N TRP A 513 25.82 17.58 -26.73
CA TRP A 513 25.94 18.21 -25.42
C TRP A 513 24.63 18.18 -24.59
N ILE A 514 23.52 17.74 -25.21
CA ILE A 514 22.25 17.45 -24.54
C ILE A 514 22.31 16.00 -24.09
N GLU A 515 22.07 15.75 -22.81
CA GLU A 515 21.99 14.38 -22.29
C GLU A 515 20.58 13.84 -22.57
N SER A 516 19.58 14.31 -21.82
CA SER A 516 18.20 13.86 -21.99
C SER A 516 17.31 14.91 -22.63
N CYS A 517 16.31 14.49 -23.39
CA CYS A 517 15.24 15.34 -23.90
C CYS A 517 14.01 14.48 -24.15
N VAL A 518 12.93 14.71 -23.39
CA VAL A 518 11.74 13.86 -23.34
C VAL A 518 10.47 14.72 -23.27
N ALA A 519 9.46 14.38 -24.07
CA ALA A 519 8.13 14.97 -23.95
C ALA A 519 7.30 14.26 -22.87
N PHE A 520 6.64 15.03 -22.03
CA PHE A 520 5.75 14.53 -20.98
C PHE A 520 4.33 15.08 -21.15
N HIS A 521 3.36 14.30 -20.66
CA HIS A 521 1.97 14.70 -20.58
C HIS A 521 1.35 14.13 -19.30
N HIS A 522 0.90 15.02 -18.42
CA HIS A 522 0.14 14.68 -17.22
C HIS A 522 -1.31 15.11 -17.42
N CYS A 523 -2.25 14.18 -17.26
CA CYS A 523 -3.68 14.45 -17.39
C CYS A 523 -4.37 14.28 -16.05
N TYR A 524 -5.24 15.23 -15.74
CA TYR A 524 -6.13 15.21 -14.59
C TYR A 524 -7.58 15.34 -15.05
N THR A 525 -8.52 15.28 -14.13
CA THR A 525 -9.94 15.26 -14.46
C THR A 525 -10.40 16.47 -15.30
N ASP A 526 -9.95 17.69 -14.96
CA ASP A 526 -10.39 18.97 -15.58
C ASP A 526 -9.24 19.84 -16.14
N ALA A 527 -8.00 19.39 -16.02
CA ALA A 527 -6.82 20.10 -16.51
C ALA A 527 -5.70 19.12 -16.84
N GLY A 528 -4.70 19.59 -17.56
CA GLY A 528 -3.50 18.82 -17.84
C GLY A 528 -2.27 19.70 -17.97
N LEU A 529 -1.12 19.04 -18.06
CA LEU A 529 0.19 19.65 -18.19
C LEU A 529 0.97 18.91 -19.26
N PHE A 530 1.39 19.62 -20.30
CA PHE A 530 2.16 19.06 -21.41
C PHE A 530 3.46 19.84 -21.57
N GLY A 531 4.57 19.16 -21.84
CA GLY A 531 5.83 19.85 -22.00
C GLY A 531 6.99 18.97 -22.43
N VAL A 532 8.18 19.56 -22.36
CA VAL A 532 9.44 18.88 -22.62
C VAL A 532 10.35 19.08 -21.42
N SER A 533 10.92 17.98 -20.92
CA SER A 533 12.00 17.98 -19.96
C SER A 533 13.30 17.65 -20.67
N ALA A 534 14.37 18.34 -20.33
CA ALA A 534 15.67 18.09 -20.93
C ALA A 534 16.80 18.42 -19.97
N SER A 535 17.97 17.85 -20.25
CA SER A 535 19.19 18.09 -19.49
C SER A 535 20.38 18.31 -20.40
N CYS A 536 21.30 19.18 -19.96
CA CYS A 536 22.53 19.45 -20.69
C CYS A 536 23.70 19.67 -19.73
N GLY A 537 24.92 19.61 -20.25
CA GLY A 537 26.08 20.07 -19.50
C GLY A 537 25.96 21.56 -19.12
N PRO A 538 26.62 22.02 -18.04
CA PRO A 538 26.61 23.41 -17.60
C PRO A 538 27.00 24.40 -18.71
N ARG A 539 26.43 25.61 -18.69
CA ARG A 539 26.66 26.73 -19.64
C ARG A 539 26.00 26.59 -21.01
N ASN A 540 25.22 25.55 -21.24
CA ASN A 540 24.45 25.35 -22.49
C ASN A 540 22.94 25.55 -22.32
N GLU A 541 22.49 26.00 -21.15
CA GLU A 541 21.07 26.17 -20.80
C GLU A 541 20.29 27.10 -21.74
N TYR A 542 20.94 28.17 -22.23
CA TYR A 542 20.35 29.06 -23.23
C TYR A 542 20.08 28.33 -24.55
N ALA A 543 21.08 27.61 -25.03
CA ALA A 543 20.99 26.83 -26.25
C ALA A 543 19.93 25.73 -26.11
N LEU A 544 19.87 25.08 -24.94
CA LEU A 544 18.89 24.04 -24.66
C LEU A 544 17.46 24.56 -24.79
N LEU A 545 17.17 25.71 -24.18
CA LEU A 545 15.85 26.31 -24.22
C LEU A 545 15.44 26.73 -25.63
N ASP A 546 16.35 27.32 -26.42
CA ASP A 546 16.09 27.69 -27.83
C ASP A 546 15.84 26.44 -28.70
N VAL A 547 16.55 25.34 -28.45
CA VAL A 547 16.35 24.07 -29.17
C VAL A 547 14.98 23.46 -28.85
N ILE A 548 14.59 23.41 -27.58
CA ILE A 548 13.26 22.90 -27.17
C ILE A 548 12.15 23.77 -27.77
N ALA A 549 12.27 25.10 -27.65
CA ALA A 549 11.30 26.04 -28.19
C ALA A 549 11.18 25.92 -29.71
N THR A 550 12.31 25.70 -30.41
CA THR A 550 12.33 25.46 -31.86
C THR A 550 11.53 24.23 -32.25
N GLU A 551 11.70 23.10 -31.55
CA GLU A 551 10.97 21.87 -31.90
C GLU A 551 9.46 21.98 -31.62
N LEU A 552 9.06 22.65 -30.54
CA LEU A 552 7.65 22.92 -30.26
C LEU A 552 7.04 23.86 -31.31
N GLU A 553 7.75 24.94 -31.67
CA GLU A 553 7.35 25.86 -32.74
C GLU A 553 7.21 25.12 -34.08
N ALA A 554 8.14 24.21 -34.39
CA ALA A 554 8.10 23.42 -35.63
C ALA A 554 6.85 22.52 -35.69
N VAL A 555 6.43 21.92 -34.57
CA VAL A 555 5.19 21.13 -34.56
C VAL A 555 3.97 22.04 -34.72
N ALA A 556 3.96 23.19 -34.04
CA ALA A 556 2.90 24.18 -34.12
C ALA A 556 2.74 24.80 -35.53
N SER A 557 3.82 24.94 -36.31
CA SER A 557 3.78 25.48 -37.68
C SER A 557 3.18 24.50 -38.70
N GLY A 558 3.03 23.22 -38.35
CA GLY A 558 2.46 22.19 -39.21
C GLY A 558 3.26 22.04 -40.51
N LYS A 559 2.59 22.15 -41.67
CA LYS A 559 3.27 22.04 -42.98
C LYS A 559 4.05 23.28 -43.38
N ARG A 560 3.94 24.39 -42.62
CA ARG A 560 4.66 25.63 -42.93
C ARG A 560 6.07 25.56 -42.37
N ARG A 561 7.04 25.93 -43.19
CA ARG A 561 8.43 26.08 -42.75
C ARG A 561 8.54 27.28 -41.81
N LEU A 562 9.30 27.12 -40.72
CA LEU A 562 9.54 28.21 -39.77
C LEU A 562 10.22 29.39 -40.47
N SER A 563 9.70 30.60 -40.26
CA SER A 563 10.36 31.83 -40.70
C SER A 563 11.61 32.08 -39.85
N LEU A 564 12.69 32.58 -40.46
CA LEU A 564 14.00 32.86 -39.85
C LEU A 564 13.93 33.92 -38.71
N ARG A 565 13.42 33.57 -37.54
CA ARG A 565 13.33 34.47 -36.37
C ARG A 565 14.27 34.13 -35.19
N SER A 566 14.95 32.98 -35.19
CA SER A 566 15.95 32.65 -34.15
C SER A 566 17.35 33.14 -34.51
N SER A 567 18.09 33.50 -33.47
CA SER A 567 19.47 33.98 -33.47
C SER A 567 20.50 32.87 -33.79
N MET A 568 20.15 31.58 -33.74
CA MET A 568 21.07 30.47 -34.03
C MET A 568 20.92 29.90 -35.44
N ARG A 569 22.05 29.44 -36.01
CA ARG A 569 22.11 28.74 -37.30
C ARG A 569 21.53 27.33 -37.15
N ARG A 570 20.23 27.18 -37.45
CA ARG A 570 19.48 25.92 -37.31
C ARG A 570 19.87 24.87 -38.37
N PRO A 571 19.98 23.57 -38.03
CA PRO A 571 20.01 22.48 -39.02
C PRO A 571 18.72 22.49 -39.87
N TYR A 572 18.83 22.16 -41.17
CA TYR A 572 17.71 22.23 -42.12
C TYR A 572 16.53 21.32 -41.70
N SER A 573 16.80 20.17 -41.09
CA SER A 573 15.81 19.19 -40.65
C SER A 573 14.92 19.67 -39.49
N SER A 574 15.41 20.55 -38.63
CA SER A 574 14.68 21.05 -37.44
C SER A 574 13.65 22.16 -37.76
N GLN A 575 13.50 22.56 -39.04
CA GLN A 575 12.66 23.70 -39.45
C GLN A 575 11.31 23.31 -40.07
N GLU A 576 11.06 22.01 -40.19
CA GLU A 576 9.85 21.47 -40.80
C GLU A 576 8.98 20.83 -39.72
N GLY A 577 7.67 21.06 -39.77
CA GLY A 577 6.74 20.37 -38.88
C GLY A 577 6.58 18.89 -39.20
N PRO A 578 5.60 18.21 -38.57
CA PRO A 578 5.45 16.78 -38.69
C PRO A 578 5.20 16.31 -40.12
N THR A 579 5.82 15.20 -40.49
CA THR A 579 5.49 14.50 -41.75
C THR A 579 4.37 13.48 -41.52
N SER A 580 3.65 13.09 -42.58
CA SER A 580 2.63 12.03 -42.48
C SER A 580 3.20 10.69 -42.02
N ILE A 581 4.47 10.41 -42.33
CA ILE A 581 5.19 9.22 -41.89
C ILE A 581 5.43 9.25 -40.38
N GLU A 582 5.87 10.39 -39.85
CA GLU A 582 6.07 10.58 -38.40
C GLU A 582 4.76 10.44 -37.64
N ILE A 583 3.67 11.06 -38.11
CA ILE A 583 2.34 10.93 -37.47
C ILE A 583 1.87 9.47 -37.47
N ARG A 584 1.96 8.78 -38.62
CA ARG A 584 1.56 7.37 -38.72
C ARG A 584 2.38 6.48 -37.79
N ARG A 585 3.69 6.75 -37.66
CA ARG A 585 4.57 6.06 -36.72
C ARG A 585 4.13 6.30 -35.28
N ALA A 586 3.90 7.56 -34.90
CA ALA A 586 3.47 7.93 -33.56
C ALA A 586 2.14 7.26 -33.18
N LYS A 587 1.15 7.26 -34.08
CA LYS A 587 -0.12 6.55 -33.89
C LYS A 587 0.08 5.05 -33.70
N ASN A 588 0.87 4.41 -34.56
CA ASN A 588 1.14 2.98 -34.45
C ASN A 588 1.86 2.63 -33.15
N GLN A 589 2.82 3.45 -32.74
CA GLN A 589 3.53 3.26 -31.47
C GLN A 589 2.61 3.47 -30.27
N LEU A 590 1.72 4.47 -30.30
CA LEU A 590 0.73 4.70 -29.24
C LEU A 590 -0.25 3.53 -29.12
N LYS A 591 -0.79 3.03 -30.24
CA LYS A 591 -1.65 1.84 -30.26
C LYS A 591 -0.94 0.59 -29.74
N SER A 592 0.31 0.38 -30.17
CA SER A 592 1.13 -0.74 -29.72
C SER A 592 1.35 -0.66 -28.20
N ASN A 593 1.74 0.50 -27.69
CA ASN A 593 1.97 0.71 -26.26
C ASN A 593 0.69 0.49 -25.45
N LEU A 594 -0.46 0.99 -25.93
CA LEU A 594 -1.76 0.78 -25.28
C LEU A 594 -2.07 -0.73 -25.16
N LEU A 595 -2.00 -1.47 -26.27
CA LEU A 595 -2.36 -2.89 -26.29
C LEU A 595 -1.38 -3.74 -25.47
N MET A 596 -0.08 -3.51 -25.61
CA MET A 596 0.95 -4.24 -24.85
C MET A 596 0.82 -3.99 -23.34
N ASN A 597 0.50 -2.76 -22.93
CA ASN A 597 0.31 -2.45 -21.51
C ASN A 597 -0.90 -3.18 -20.92
N LEU A 598 -1.98 -3.34 -21.70
CA LEU A 598 -3.19 -4.05 -21.28
C LEU A 598 -3.01 -5.58 -21.15
N GLU A 599 -1.86 -6.14 -21.57
CA GLU A 599 -1.52 -7.55 -21.29
C GLU A 599 -1.19 -7.76 -19.80
N SER A 600 -0.74 -6.73 -19.11
CA SER A 600 -0.49 -6.78 -17.66
C SER A 600 -1.80 -6.69 -16.89
N ARG A 601 -2.09 -7.72 -16.08
CA ARG A 601 -3.30 -7.81 -15.27
C ARG A 601 -3.48 -6.63 -14.30
N MET A 602 -2.37 -6.16 -13.70
CA MET A 602 -2.40 -5.01 -12.79
C MET A 602 -2.70 -3.70 -13.53
N VAL A 603 -2.17 -3.54 -14.74
CA VAL A 603 -2.45 -2.37 -15.58
C VAL A 603 -3.89 -2.40 -16.07
N GLN A 604 -4.40 -3.58 -16.47
CA GLN A 604 -5.81 -3.75 -16.84
C GLN A 604 -6.73 -3.40 -15.66
N LEU A 605 -6.40 -3.83 -14.44
CA LEU A 605 -7.14 -3.47 -13.23
C LEU A 605 -7.15 -1.96 -12.99
N GLU A 606 -5.98 -1.30 -13.08
CA GLU A 606 -5.87 0.14 -12.92
C GLU A 606 -6.66 0.92 -13.96
N ASP A 607 -6.55 0.51 -15.23
CA ASP A 607 -7.28 1.07 -16.35
C ASP A 607 -8.80 0.96 -16.13
N LEU A 608 -9.27 -0.20 -15.66
CA LEU A 608 -10.67 -0.44 -15.32
C LEU A 608 -11.16 0.46 -14.18
N GLY A 609 -10.43 0.46 -13.06
CA GLY A 609 -10.80 1.20 -11.86
C GLY A 609 -10.77 2.71 -12.08
N ARG A 610 -9.69 3.24 -12.67
CA ARG A 610 -9.53 4.68 -12.90
C ARG A 610 -10.49 5.24 -13.94
N GLN A 611 -10.74 4.54 -15.04
CA GLN A 611 -11.68 5.03 -16.05
C GLN A 611 -13.09 5.14 -15.50
N VAL A 612 -13.55 4.14 -14.74
CA VAL A 612 -14.87 4.20 -14.12
C VAL A 612 -14.90 5.24 -13.01
N GLN A 613 -13.83 5.40 -12.22
CA GLN A 613 -13.74 6.45 -11.21
C GLN A 613 -13.93 7.84 -11.83
N VAL A 614 -13.19 8.17 -12.89
CA VAL A 614 -13.16 9.49 -13.53
C VAL A 614 -14.40 9.75 -14.40
N SER A 615 -14.73 8.82 -15.31
CA SER A 615 -15.74 9.04 -16.35
C SER A 615 -17.07 8.33 -16.08
N GLY A 616 -17.13 7.46 -15.05
CA GLY A 616 -18.29 6.63 -14.77
C GLY A 616 -18.47 5.44 -15.71
N ARG A 617 -17.59 5.26 -16.70
CA ARG A 617 -17.67 4.20 -17.71
C ARG A 617 -16.29 3.69 -18.10
N LYS A 618 -16.26 2.53 -18.77
CA LYS A 618 -15.07 2.01 -19.44
C LYS A 618 -15.11 2.37 -20.92
N ILE A 619 -14.03 2.93 -21.45
CA ILE A 619 -13.78 3.05 -22.89
C ILE A 619 -12.98 1.83 -23.31
N SER A 620 -13.49 1.11 -24.31
CA SER A 620 -12.84 -0.09 -24.85
C SER A 620 -11.56 0.26 -25.61
N ALA A 621 -10.58 -0.65 -25.60
CA ALA A 621 -9.33 -0.46 -26.33
C ALA A 621 -9.58 -0.20 -27.83
N ASP A 622 -10.55 -0.89 -28.44
CA ASP A 622 -10.94 -0.67 -29.84
C ASP A 622 -11.45 0.75 -30.10
N THR A 623 -12.26 1.29 -29.18
CA THR A 623 -12.75 2.67 -29.27
C THR A 623 -11.59 3.66 -29.17
N MET A 624 -10.66 3.44 -28.24
CA MET A 624 -9.45 4.26 -28.13
C MET A 624 -8.60 4.21 -29.41
N ILE A 625 -8.44 3.02 -30.00
CA ILE A 625 -7.72 2.82 -31.25
C ILE A 625 -8.37 3.62 -32.37
N HIS A 626 -9.70 3.57 -32.50
CA HIS A 626 -10.42 4.38 -33.49
C HIS A 626 -10.22 5.88 -33.27
N HIS A 627 -10.23 6.35 -32.02
CA HIS A 627 -9.92 7.75 -31.72
C HIS A 627 -8.49 8.12 -32.15
N ILE A 628 -7.48 7.30 -31.82
CA ILE A 628 -6.08 7.51 -32.23
C ILE A 628 -5.94 7.53 -33.75
N GLU A 629 -6.62 6.63 -34.45
CA GLU A 629 -6.58 6.56 -35.92
C GLU A 629 -7.21 7.77 -36.60
N SER A 630 -8.25 8.34 -36.00
CA SER A 630 -8.96 9.50 -36.54
C SER A 630 -8.16 10.81 -36.53
N ILE A 631 -7.10 10.91 -35.72
CA ILE A 631 -6.33 12.15 -35.50
C ILE A 631 -5.65 12.64 -36.77
N THR A 632 -5.78 13.92 -37.09
CA THR A 632 -5.12 14.51 -38.25
C THR A 632 -3.86 15.31 -37.87
N ILE A 633 -2.98 15.51 -38.86
CA ILE A 633 -1.79 16.35 -38.69
C ILE A 633 -2.15 17.81 -38.36
N ASP A 634 -3.24 18.32 -38.93
CA ASP A 634 -3.67 19.70 -38.75
C ASP A 634 -4.22 19.93 -37.33
N GLU A 635 -4.87 18.93 -36.74
CA GLU A 635 -5.29 18.95 -35.33
C GLU A 635 -4.09 18.94 -34.38
N ILE A 636 -3.07 18.13 -34.65
CA ILE A 636 -1.83 18.12 -33.85
C ILE A 636 -1.15 19.49 -33.88
N ALA A 637 -1.07 20.11 -35.07
CA ALA A 637 -0.51 21.46 -35.21
C ALA A 637 -1.39 22.54 -34.55
N ALA A 638 -2.71 22.37 -34.52
CA ALA A 638 -3.60 23.27 -33.81
C ALA A 638 -3.39 23.20 -32.30
N VAL A 639 -3.38 21.99 -31.73
CA VAL A 639 -3.14 21.77 -30.30
C VAL A 639 -1.76 22.26 -29.87
N ALA A 640 -0.72 22.03 -30.70
CA ALA A 640 0.61 22.55 -30.41
C ALA A 640 0.67 24.10 -30.43
N ARG A 641 -0.13 24.77 -31.26
CA ARG A 641 -0.26 26.24 -31.21
C ARG A 641 -0.97 26.71 -29.95
N GLU A 642 -2.07 26.04 -29.56
CA GLU A 642 -2.79 26.34 -28.33
C GLU A 642 -1.88 26.24 -27.09
N LEU A 643 -0.96 25.26 -27.07
CA LEU A 643 0.06 25.15 -26.02
C LEU A 643 0.93 26.41 -25.94
N LEU A 644 1.50 26.86 -27.07
CA LEU A 644 2.39 28.04 -27.11
C LEU A 644 1.65 29.36 -26.77
N GLU A 645 0.36 29.43 -27.04
CA GLU A 645 -0.51 30.56 -26.67
C GLU A 645 -0.87 30.59 -25.18
N SER A 646 -0.69 29.47 -24.47
CA SER A 646 -0.86 29.40 -23.01
C SER A 646 0.40 29.89 -22.28
N PRO A 647 0.27 30.50 -21.07
CA PRO A 647 1.44 30.90 -20.29
C PRO A 647 2.36 29.70 -20.04
N ALA A 648 3.66 29.84 -20.31
CA ALA A 648 4.62 28.77 -20.07
C ALA A 648 4.97 28.67 -18.58
N THR A 649 5.20 27.43 -18.14
CA THR A 649 5.87 27.13 -16.87
C THR A 649 7.31 26.71 -17.18
N LEU A 650 8.28 27.45 -16.66
CA LEU A 650 9.70 27.14 -16.81
C LEU A 650 10.31 26.77 -15.46
N LEU A 651 10.91 25.59 -15.37
CA LEU A 651 11.79 25.24 -14.27
C LEU A 651 13.23 25.10 -14.77
N ALA A 652 14.19 25.50 -13.95
CA ALA A 652 15.57 25.08 -14.14
C ALA A 652 16.30 24.84 -12.82
N GLN A 653 17.12 23.80 -12.80
CA GLN A 653 17.97 23.43 -11.67
C GLN A 653 19.38 23.09 -12.17
N GLY A 654 20.42 23.56 -11.48
CA GLY A 654 21.81 23.33 -11.85
C GLY A 654 22.55 24.64 -12.16
N TYR A 655 23.42 24.66 -13.16
CA TYR A 655 24.03 25.90 -13.65
C TYR A 655 23.01 26.66 -14.52
N ILE A 656 22.47 27.75 -13.98
CA ILE A 656 21.38 28.51 -14.60
C ILE A 656 21.70 30.02 -14.72
N GLU A 657 22.98 30.37 -14.73
CA GLU A 657 23.42 31.75 -14.77
C GLU A 657 23.02 32.41 -16.11
N GLY A 658 22.05 33.31 -16.05
CA GLY A 658 21.53 34.02 -17.22
C GLY A 658 20.16 33.55 -17.70
N ILE A 659 19.60 32.45 -17.19
CA ILE A 659 18.31 31.91 -17.66
C ILE A 659 17.17 32.91 -17.56
N GLU A 660 17.15 33.68 -16.47
CA GLU A 660 16.21 34.75 -16.25
C GLU A 660 16.31 35.87 -17.31
N LYS A 661 17.52 36.14 -17.81
CA LYS A 661 17.77 37.20 -18.78
C LYS A 661 17.38 36.79 -20.18
N PHE A 662 17.66 35.54 -20.56
CA PHE A 662 17.45 35.09 -21.94
C PHE A 662 16.10 34.42 -22.16
N TYR A 663 15.41 33.93 -21.13
CA TYR A 663 14.09 33.33 -21.27
C TYR A 663 13.07 34.27 -21.96
N PRO A 664 12.93 35.56 -21.60
CA PRO A 664 12.02 36.47 -22.30
C PRO A 664 12.37 36.64 -23.79
N GLN A 665 13.66 36.59 -24.13
CA GLN A 665 14.12 36.67 -25.52
C GLN A 665 13.74 35.41 -26.31
N VAL A 666 13.99 34.22 -25.76
CA VAL A 666 13.59 32.95 -26.39
C VAL A 666 12.08 32.90 -26.54
N ALA A 667 11.35 33.28 -25.50
CA ALA A 667 9.89 33.25 -25.55
C ALA A 667 9.33 34.17 -26.65
N THR A 668 9.88 35.38 -26.78
CA THR A 668 9.52 36.32 -27.86
C THR A 668 9.87 35.78 -29.25
N ASN A 669 11.04 35.16 -29.40
CA ASN A 669 11.49 34.62 -30.70
C ASN A 669 10.58 33.49 -31.20
N HIS A 670 10.02 32.69 -30.29
CA HIS A 670 9.23 31.50 -30.57
C HIS A 670 7.72 31.68 -30.39
N GLY A 671 7.27 32.88 -30.01
CA GLY A 671 5.86 33.14 -29.74
C GLY A 671 5.31 32.39 -28.51
N ILE A 672 6.19 32.02 -27.57
CA ILE A 672 5.80 31.45 -26.27
C ILE A 672 5.27 32.60 -25.40
N LYS A 673 4.07 32.42 -24.85
CA LYS A 673 3.52 33.34 -23.88
C LYS A 673 4.15 33.10 -22.51
N ILE A 674 4.60 34.17 -21.84
CA ILE A 674 5.15 34.15 -20.48
C ILE A 674 4.19 34.75 -19.47
#